data_AF-A0AAQ3SA77-F1
#
_entry.id   AF-A0AAQ3SA77-F1
#
_cell.length_a   1.000
_cell.length_b   1.000
_cell.length_c   1.000
_cell.angle_alpha   90.00
_cell.angle_beta   90.00
_cell.angle_gamma   90.00
#
_symmetry.space_group_name_H-M   'P 1'
#
loop_
_entity.id
_entity.type
_entity.pdbx_description
1 polymer ?
#
loop_
_entity_poly.entity_id
_entity_poly.type
_entity_poly.pdbx_seq_one_letter_code
_entity_poly.pdbx_strand_id
1 'polypeptide(L)'
;MARCHSDAGKVACEEHMPKIDRREALHGCACGSLWGEDHQEKIDNGDKHLTDVACGAWMRASPRHPWGWPSLEKAIQIHWTLNEIVMVARGDNEIRSTRLLIAEKTKFCKVIGVAATSHWRQQKQNRKRLRQPALIPLEENPILKMLHLEAASILLVGPTLKKYNDRDLSREEVALAKRYPAHTALCIRDGWDFSRPEQAADSTFRFLVEKWKDHIPPGFLLKEASIDKPVEEDVCRCHFTIVPDGAASTGPPLDLKYQWFCGDLSLSNFVPIPDATSEVYWPKHDDIGKVLKVECTLTLEEMTYPPIFAISPRISRGNGIPKVVDLEVHGELVEGSIIRGCAKVAWCGGTPGKGVASWLRRKWNSSPVVIVGAEDEEYKLTIDDVDSSLVFMYTPVTEEGAKGEPQYKYTDFVKAVHEVTSILEPLNSHATNVVKTASIVANLHGPASMGDPMNGEVTDHFGIMILLVKLWIVLCVDPESLCASLAPPSVSNVKIVGDAVEGITIKGVGDYFGGREGPSKFEWLRESMDSGGLLLVSAGTSEYTLTKEDVGSCVAFVYIPINFEGQEGKSMSVTSSVVKQAPPKVTNVKIIGELRENSKVTATGIVTGGTEGSSRVQWYKTHSSTLDENSLEALSTSKIAKAFRIPLGAVGYYIVAKFIPMTPDGDSGEPVFVISDKAVETLPPSLNFLSIIGDYNEDGILTASYGYVGGHEGKSMYSWYIHEVEGDSGSRIPGVSGLQYRITKEAIGKFISFQCTPVRDDGVVGDTRICMGQERIRPGSPRLLSLHIIGNAVEGTILRIEKKYWGGEEGDSVYRWLRILSLFHLALECPYPTW
;
A
#
# COMPACT_ATOMS: atom_id res chain seq x y z
N MET A 1 22.34 -10.54 50.44
CA MET A 1 23.47 -11.51 50.37
C MET A 1 23.33 -12.24 49.04
N ALA A 2 24.29 -12.31 48.11
CA ALA A 2 25.59 -11.66 47.92
C ALA A 2 25.72 -11.35 46.40
N ARG A 3 26.23 -10.19 45.96
CA ARG A 3 27.64 -9.93 45.52
C ARG A 3 28.33 -11.11 44.81
N CYS A 4 29.09 -10.99 43.72
CA CYS A 4 29.49 -9.98 42.71
C CYS A 4 30.91 -10.41 42.26
N HIS A 5 31.17 -10.60 40.95
CA HIS A 5 32.47 -10.54 40.23
C HIS A 5 32.13 -10.81 38.73
N SER A 6 32.45 -9.98 37.72
CA SER A 6 33.76 -9.54 37.17
C SER A 6 34.53 -10.69 36.48
N ASP A 7 35.12 -10.60 35.27
CA ASP A 7 35.51 -9.44 34.44
C ASP A 7 35.55 -9.70 32.90
N ALA A 8 35.48 -8.60 32.14
CA ALA A 8 36.15 -8.24 30.87
C ALA A 8 36.39 -9.23 29.69
N GLY A 9 36.10 -8.74 28.46
CA GLY A 9 37.01 -8.95 27.32
C GLY A 9 36.43 -8.97 25.90
N LYS A 10 36.76 -7.94 25.09
CA LYS A 10 36.63 -7.83 23.61
C LYS A 10 35.23 -7.68 23.00
N VAL A 11 34.96 -6.50 22.46
CA VAL A 11 34.08 -6.29 21.29
C VAL A 11 34.93 -5.58 20.23
N ALA A 12 34.93 -6.10 19.00
CA ALA A 12 35.62 -5.50 17.86
C ALA A 12 34.69 -4.51 17.15
N CYS A 13 35.28 -3.54 16.45
CA CYS A 13 34.53 -2.66 15.56
C CYS A 13 34.10 -3.43 14.31
N GLU A 14 32.84 -3.32 13.92
CA GLU A 14 32.42 -3.52 12.54
C GLU A 14 31.24 -2.61 12.20
N GLU A 15 31.11 -2.29 10.92
CA GLU A 15 30.48 -1.06 10.43
C GLU A 15 29.16 -1.30 9.68
N HIS A 16 28.41 -0.20 9.49
CA HIS A 16 27.44 0.02 8.42
C HIS A 16 26.03 -0.66 8.43
N MET A 17 25.08 0.15 8.92
CA MET A 17 23.87 0.63 8.22
C MET A 17 22.58 -0.22 8.11
N PRO A 18 21.40 0.46 8.01
CA PRO A 18 20.10 -0.15 8.27
C PRO A 18 19.28 -0.45 7.00
N LYS A 19 18.41 -1.46 7.08
CA LYS A 19 17.34 -1.67 6.09
C LYS A 19 16.09 -0.86 6.46
N ILE A 20 15.72 0.05 5.57
CA ILE A 20 14.39 0.66 5.50
C ILE A 20 13.50 -0.32 4.74
N ASP A 21 12.26 -0.53 5.20
CA ASP A 21 11.22 -1.12 4.35
C ASP A 21 9.87 -0.40 4.48
N ARG A 22 9.12 -0.38 3.38
CA ARG A 22 7.91 0.42 3.18
C ARG A 22 6.66 -0.46 3.26
N ARG A 23 5.59 0.05 3.89
CA ARG A 23 4.19 -0.31 3.57
C ARG A 23 3.37 0.98 3.58
N GLU A 24 2.89 1.43 2.43
CA GLU A 24 1.63 1.01 1.80
C GLU A 24 0.41 1.39 2.64
N ALA A 25 -0.33 2.41 2.18
CA ALA A 25 -1.66 2.76 2.66
C ALA A 25 -2.56 3.06 1.46
N LEU A 26 -3.70 2.37 1.40
CA LEU A 26 -4.62 2.42 0.26
C LEU A 26 -5.37 3.76 0.16
N HIS A 27 -5.53 4.26 -1.07
CA HIS A 27 -6.55 5.26 -1.39
C HIS A 27 -7.96 4.65 -1.31
N GLY A 28 -8.84 5.31 -0.58
CA GLY A 28 -10.28 5.03 -0.57
C GLY A 28 -11.06 6.32 -0.78
N CYS A 29 -11.49 6.58 -2.02
CA CYS A 29 -12.49 7.62 -2.30
C CYS A 29 -13.87 7.13 -1.85
N ALA A 30 -14.62 7.97 -1.13
CA ALA A 30 -16.03 7.76 -0.84
C ALA A 30 -16.81 9.04 -1.18
N CYS A 31 -17.88 8.88 -1.96
CA CYS A 31 -18.79 9.95 -2.36
C CYS A 31 -20.22 9.52 -2.01
N GLY A 32 -21.06 10.47 -1.59
CA GLY A 32 -22.37 10.23 -0.96
C GLY A 32 -22.26 9.96 0.56
N SER A 33 -23.14 10.45 1.43
CA SER A 33 -24.47 11.05 1.22
C SER A 33 -24.77 12.08 2.31
N LEU A 34 -25.58 13.11 2.02
CA LEU A 34 -26.07 14.09 3.00
C LEU A 34 -27.59 14.31 2.83
N TRP A 35 -28.33 14.23 3.93
CA TRP A 35 -29.74 14.62 4.07
C TRP A 35 -30.04 14.99 5.53
N GLY A 36 -30.61 16.18 5.77
CA GLY A 36 -31.11 16.67 7.07
C GLY A 36 -30.04 17.01 8.12
N GLU A 37 -30.20 17.96 9.05
CA GLU A 37 -31.23 18.99 9.37
C GLU A 37 -30.49 20.12 10.15
N ASP A 38 -30.87 21.40 10.25
CA ASP A 38 -31.95 22.27 9.71
C ASP A 38 -31.40 23.73 9.66
N HIS A 39 -32.10 24.69 9.04
CA HIS A 39 -32.24 26.04 9.63
C HIS A 39 -33.44 26.85 9.07
N GLN A 40 -34.20 27.43 10.00
CA GLN A 40 -35.44 28.18 9.79
C GLN A 40 -35.25 29.65 9.33
N GLU A 41 -36.14 30.14 8.45
CA GLU A 41 -36.85 31.47 8.47
C GLU A 41 -37.09 32.12 7.07
N LYS A 42 -38.39 32.35 6.75
CA LYS A 42 -38.98 33.53 6.06
C LYS A 42 -38.63 33.78 4.56
N ILE A 43 -39.53 34.27 3.68
CA ILE A 43 -40.93 34.76 3.79
C ILE A 43 -41.69 34.59 2.44
N ASP A 44 -42.99 34.27 2.53
CA ASP A 44 -44.17 34.47 1.65
C ASP A 44 -44.17 34.50 0.10
N ASN A 45 -45.34 34.05 -0.41
CA ASN A 45 -46.00 34.27 -1.72
C ASN A 45 -45.42 33.53 -2.94
N GLY A 46 -46.24 32.90 -3.82
CA GLY A 46 -47.69 32.73 -3.80
C GLY A 46 -48.21 31.99 -5.05
N ASP A 47 -49.45 31.50 -4.97
CA ASP A 47 -50.35 31.03 -6.05
C ASP A 47 -49.92 29.93 -7.06
N LYS A 48 -50.50 28.75 -6.82
CA LYS A 48 -51.35 27.96 -7.75
C LYS A 48 -51.32 28.33 -9.25
N HIS A 49 -51.14 27.31 -10.11
CA HIS A 49 -52.26 26.78 -10.92
C HIS A 49 -51.96 25.42 -11.58
N LEU A 50 -53.01 24.63 -11.84
CA LEU A 50 -52.99 23.40 -12.65
C LEU A 50 -52.89 23.73 -14.15
N THR A 51 -52.33 22.81 -14.95
CA THR A 51 -52.96 22.32 -16.20
C THR A 51 -52.43 20.95 -16.62
N ASP A 52 -53.33 19.98 -16.82
CA ASP A 52 -53.16 18.88 -17.78
C ASP A 52 -53.16 19.42 -19.24
N VAL A 53 -52.64 18.64 -20.22
CA VAL A 53 -53.31 18.33 -21.51
C VAL A 53 -52.43 17.51 -22.50
N ALA A 54 -52.94 16.32 -22.84
CA ALA A 54 -52.90 15.50 -24.08
C ALA A 54 -51.82 15.58 -25.20
N CYS A 55 -51.26 14.39 -25.49
CA CYS A 55 -51.15 13.63 -26.77
C CYS A 55 -51.06 14.25 -28.20
N GLY A 56 -50.12 13.70 -29.00
CA GLY A 56 -50.24 13.41 -30.47
C GLY A 56 -49.54 14.37 -31.45
N ALA A 57 -49.16 14.02 -32.70
CA ALA A 57 -48.95 12.73 -33.37
C ALA A 57 -48.20 12.86 -34.74
N TRP A 58 -47.27 11.92 -35.03
CA TRP A 58 -47.02 11.24 -36.34
C TRP A 58 -46.53 11.95 -37.65
N MET A 59 -45.47 11.34 -38.25
CA MET A 59 -45.22 10.98 -39.68
C MET A 59 -44.30 11.76 -40.68
N ARG A 60 -43.30 10.99 -41.19
CA ARG A 60 -42.82 10.83 -42.60
C ARG A 60 -42.06 12.00 -43.31
N ALA A 61 -41.13 11.79 -44.27
CA ALA A 61 -40.57 10.58 -44.93
C ALA A 61 -39.16 10.80 -45.56
N SER A 62 -38.47 9.71 -45.92
CA SER A 62 -37.22 9.67 -46.75
C SER A 62 -37.52 9.64 -48.28
N PRO A 63 -36.51 9.71 -49.17
CA PRO A 63 -35.79 8.49 -49.66
C PRO A 63 -34.27 8.77 -49.90
N ARG A 64 -33.41 8.00 -50.59
CA ARG A 64 -33.50 6.74 -51.38
C ARG A 64 -32.13 5.99 -51.36
N HIS A 65 -32.09 4.73 -51.82
CA HIS A 65 -30.91 3.86 -52.00
C HIS A 65 -30.68 3.45 -53.48
N PRO A 66 -29.58 2.72 -53.75
CA PRO A 66 -29.58 1.27 -54.07
C PRO A 66 -28.61 0.50 -53.12
N TRP A 67 -28.15 -0.76 -53.31
CA TRP A 67 -28.65 -2.13 -53.64
C TRP A 67 -27.44 -3.06 -53.33
N GLY A 68 -27.45 -4.37 -53.01
CA GLY A 68 -28.42 -5.43 -52.63
C GLY A 68 -27.56 -6.62 -52.12
N TRP A 69 -27.87 -7.42 -51.08
CA TRP A 69 -29.00 -8.34 -50.79
C TRP A 69 -28.99 -9.65 -51.62
N PRO A 70 -29.37 -10.84 -51.06
CA PRO A 70 -30.45 -11.02 -50.06
C PRO A 70 -30.21 -12.01 -48.88
N SER A 71 -31.28 -12.15 -48.09
CA SER A 71 -31.51 -12.80 -46.77
C SER A 71 -32.02 -14.25 -46.77
N LEU A 72 -31.97 -14.97 -45.63
CA LEU A 72 -33.18 -15.51 -44.93
C LEU A 72 -32.94 -16.01 -43.48
N GLU A 73 -34.04 -16.40 -42.82
CA GLU A 73 -34.38 -16.44 -41.38
C GLU A 73 -33.79 -17.51 -40.42
N LYS A 74 -33.74 -17.11 -39.14
CA LYS A 74 -34.16 -17.78 -37.86
C LYS A 74 -33.73 -19.22 -37.45
N ALA A 75 -33.49 -19.28 -36.12
CA ALA A 75 -33.78 -20.35 -35.16
C ALA A 75 -32.78 -21.51 -34.95
N ILE A 76 -32.25 -21.55 -33.72
CA ILE A 76 -32.20 -22.70 -32.78
C ILE A 76 -32.31 -24.10 -33.43
N GLN A 77 -31.25 -24.93 -33.40
CA GLN A 77 -31.01 -25.84 -32.26
C GLN A 77 -29.67 -26.63 -32.35
N ILE A 78 -29.23 -27.13 -31.20
CA ILE A 78 -28.10 -28.02 -30.96
C ILE A 78 -28.38 -29.45 -31.45
N HIS A 79 -27.41 -30.11 -32.10
CA HIS A 79 -27.25 -31.58 -32.13
C HIS A 79 -25.75 -31.90 -32.33
N TRP A 80 -25.04 -32.49 -31.36
CA TRP A 80 -24.91 -33.93 -31.11
C TRP A 80 -24.48 -34.77 -32.33
N THR A 81 -23.25 -35.31 -32.28
CA THR A 81 -22.80 -36.43 -33.12
C THR A 81 -22.25 -37.56 -32.26
N LEU A 82 -22.87 -38.72 -32.36
CA LEU A 82 -22.33 -40.02 -31.95
C LEU A 82 -23.17 -41.10 -32.64
N ASN A 83 -22.58 -41.90 -33.54
CA ASN A 83 -22.88 -43.34 -33.72
C ASN A 83 -22.14 -43.98 -34.90
N GLU A 84 -22.03 -45.32 -34.82
CA GLU A 84 -21.33 -46.22 -35.73
C GLU A 84 -22.17 -46.68 -36.94
N ILE A 85 -21.45 -46.99 -38.03
CA ILE A 85 -21.53 -48.20 -38.88
C ILE A 85 -22.94 -48.76 -39.27
N VAL A 86 -23.36 -48.38 -40.49
CA VAL A 86 -23.79 -49.22 -41.64
C VAL A 86 -24.72 -50.44 -41.44
N MET A 87 -25.87 -50.41 -42.15
CA MET A 87 -26.37 -51.55 -42.95
C MET A 87 -26.51 -51.08 -44.41
N VAL A 88 -25.72 -51.61 -45.35
CA VAL A 88 -25.92 -52.84 -46.14
C VAL A 88 -27.07 -52.72 -47.16
N ALA A 89 -26.66 -52.60 -48.43
CA ALA A 89 -27.52 -52.62 -49.60
C ALA A 89 -27.70 -54.05 -50.16
N ARG A 90 -28.82 -54.27 -50.86
CA ARG A 90 -29.07 -55.14 -52.04
C ARG A 90 -30.58 -55.24 -52.21
N GLY A 91 -31.14 -55.34 -53.41
CA GLY A 91 -30.56 -55.38 -54.76
C GLY A 91 -31.59 -56.01 -55.71
N ASP A 92 -31.29 -56.11 -57.00
CA ASP A 92 -31.53 -57.33 -57.77
C ASP A 92 -31.08 -57.19 -59.23
N ASN A 93 -30.33 -58.17 -59.73
CA ASN A 93 -30.81 -58.93 -60.87
C ASN A 93 -30.21 -60.36 -60.91
N GLU A 94 -31.03 -61.29 -61.41
CA GLU A 94 -30.73 -62.67 -61.84
C GLU A 94 -30.43 -63.82 -60.83
N ILE A 95 -31.54 -64.37 -60.30
CA ILE A 95 -32.07 -65.71 -60.65
C ILE A 95 -31.16 -66.96 -60.40
N ARG A 96 -31.54 -67.82 -59.42
CA ARG A 96 -32.18 -69.15 -59.67
C ARG A 96 -32.68 -69.90 -58.42
N SER A 97 -33.95 -70.32 -58.51
CA SER A 97 -34.53 -71.58 -58.00
C SER A 97 -34.62 -71.86 -56.48
N THR A 98 -35.84 -71.72 -55.95
CA THR A 98 -36.30 -72.23 -54.65
C THR A 98 -36.20 -73.75 -54.49
N ARG A 99 -35.57 -74.25 -53.40
CA ARG A 99 -36.02 -75.43 -52.62
C ARG A 99 -35.19 -75.67 -51.34
N LEU A 100 -35.85 -76.21 -50.30
CA LEU A 100 -35.40 -76.72 -48.98
C LEU A 100 -35.22 -75.73 -47.80
N LEU A 101 -36.06 -75.96 -46.76
CA LEU A 101 -35.81 -76.06 -45.31
C LEU A 101 -35.03 -74.93 -44.59
N ILE A 102 -35.46 -74.29 -43.48
CA ILE A 102 -36.23 -74.72 -42.28
C ILE A 102 -35.66 -75.97 -41.59
N ALA A 103 -35.09 -75.77 -40.39
CA ALA A 103 -34.21 -76.66 -39.63
C ALA A 103 -32.76 -76.66 -40.18
N GLU A 104 -31.70 -76.64 -39.35
CA GLU A 104 -31.63 -76.87 -37.89
C GLU A 104 -31.05 -75.64 -37.14
N LYS A 105 -31.71 -75.17 -36.08
CA LYS A 105 -31.49 -75.61 -34.69
C LYS A 105 -29.99 -75.61 -34.31
N THR A 106 -29.51 -74.62 -33.58
CA THR A 106 -29.71 -74.55 -32.12
C THR A 106 -29.32 -75.85 -31.41
N LYS A 107 -28.02 -76.10 -31.25
CA LYS A 107 -27.45 -76.96 -30.18
C LYS A 107 -25.91 -76.88 -30.14
N PHE A 108 -25.41 -75.99 -29.28
CA PHE A 108 -24.10 -75.98 -28.57
C PHE A 108 -23.98 -74.55 -28.01
N CYS A 109 -24.80 -74.13 -27.05
CA CYS A 109 -24.84 -74.67 -25.70
C CYS A 109 -23.45 -74.65 -25.03
N LYS A 110 -23.23 -73.55 -24.28
CA LYS A 110 -22.75 -73.58 -22.89
C LYS A 110 -21.22 -73.60 -22.68
N VAL A 111 -20.83 -72.98 -21.55
CA VAL A 111 -19.53 -73.07 -20.85
C VAL A 111 -18.42 -72.10 -21.34
N ILE A 112 -18.01 -71.18 -20.43
CA ILE A 112 -16.88 -70.21 -20.45
C ILE A 112 -16.94 -69.08 -21.50
N GLY A 113 -16.73 -67.79 -21.19
CA GLY A 113 -16.61 -67.04 -19.93
C GLY A 113 -16.85 -65.55 -20.25
N VAL A 114 -17.71 -64.79 -19.54
CA VAL A 114 -17.52 -64.23 -18.19
C VAL A 114 -16.29 -63.32 -18.09
N ALA A 115 -16.46 -62.05 -18.50
CA ALA A 115 -15.59 -60.92 -18.12
C ALA A 115 -16.21 -59.54 -18.49
N ALA A 116 -16.72 -59.38 -19.71
CA ALA A 116 -16.82 -58.05 -20.35
C ALA A 116 -18.21 -57.36 -20.37
N THR A 117 -19.25 -57.90 -19.72
CA THR A 117 -20.64 -57.40 -19.86
C THR A 117 -21.30 -56.87 -18.58
N SER A 118 -20.62 -56.91 -17.44
CA SER A 118 -21.08 -56.27 -16.19
C SER A 118 -20.92 -54.75 -16.21
N HIS A 119 -19.83 -54.24 -16.79
CA HIS A 119 -19.44 -52.82 -16.67
C HIS A 119 -20.35 -51.82 -17.41
N TRP A 120 -20.99 -52.25 -18.50
CA TRP A 120 -21.76 -51.36 -19.39
C TRP A 120 -23.27 -51.25 -19.09
N ARG A 121 -23.85 -52.18 -18.34
CA ARG A 121 -25.25 -52.04 -17.87
C ARG A 121 -25.37 -51.15 -16.63
N GLN A 122 -24.37 -51.11 -15.77
CA GLN A 122 -24.33 -50.23 -14.59
C GLN A 122 -24.39 -48.73 -14.99
N GLN A 123 -23.63 -48.32 -16.01
CA GLN A 123 -23.48 -46.89 -16.36
C GLN A 123 -24.70 -46.28 -17.08
N LYS A 124 -25.45 -47.06 -17.87
CA LYS A 124 -26.58 -46.51 -18.66
C LYS A 124 -27.85 -46.30 -17.83
N GLN A 125 -27.97 -46.96 -16.67
CA GLN A 125 -29.08 -46.76 -15.73
C GLN A 125 -28.84 -45.56 -14.78
N ASN A 126 -27.59 -45.19 -14.51
CA ASN A 126 -27.23 -43.98 -13.76
C ASN A 126 -27.50 -42.67 -14.53
N ARG A 127 -27.37 -42.66 -15.87
CA ARG A 127 -27.54 -41.43 -16.69
C ARG A 127 -28.99 -40.95 -16.90
N LYS A 128 -30.00 -41.64 -16.36
CA LYS A 128 -31.41 -41.18 -16.34
C LYS A 128 -31.96 -40.87 -14.94
N ARG A 129 -31.11 -40.85 -13.89
CA ARG A 129 -31.51 -40.57 -12.49
C ARG A 129 -31.08 -39.19 -11.95
N LEU A 130 -30.57 -38.29 -12.79
CA LEU A 130 -30.04 -36.98 -12.40
C LEU A 130 -30.85 -35.79 -12.96
N ARG A 131 -32.18 -35.79 -12.71
CA ARG A 131 -33.06 -34.60 -12.79
C ARG A 131 -34.22 -34.70 -11.80
N GLN A 132 -33.90 -34.76 -10.52
CA GLN A 132 -34.70 -34.33 -9.36
C GLN A 132 -33.72 -34.16 -8.19
N PRO A 133 -33.91 -33.19 -7.28
CA PRO A 133 -32.95 -32.94 -6.21
C PRO A 133 -32.98 -34.10 -5.20
N ALA A 134 -31.86 -34.81 -5.09
CA ALA A 134 -31.68 -35.81 -4.05
C ALA A 134 -31.42 -35.09 -2.72
N LEU A 135 -32.48 -34.89 -1.93
CA LEU A 135 -32.37 -34.60 -0.51
C LEU A 135 -31.69 -35.78 0.17
N ILE A 136 -30.40 -35.62 0.50
CA ILE A 136 -29.71 -36.47 1.45
C ILE A 136 -30.39 -36.23 2.81
N PRO A 137 -30.71 -37.27 3.61
CA PRO A 137 -31.22 -37.05 4.96
C PRO A 137 -30.20 -36.25 5.78
N LEU A 138 -30.56 -35.02 6.17
CA LEU A 138 -29.63 -34.08 6.79
C LEU A 138 -29.17 -34.54 8.19
N GLU A 139 -29.95 -35.35 8.90
CA GLU A 139 -29.87 -35.49 10.37
C GLU A 139 -28.54 -36.03 10.96
N GLU A 140 -27.66 -36.65 10.16
CA GLU A 140 -26.34 -37.12 10.61
C GLU A 140 -25.13 -36.37 10.02
N ASN A 141 -25.34 -35.31 9.22
CA ASN A 141 -24.20 -34.59 8.63
C ASN A 141 -23.53 -33.66 9.69
N PRO A 142 -22.26 -33.88 10.09
CA PRO A 142 -21.61 -33.08 11.13
C PRO A 142 -21.51 -31.59 10.79
N ILE A 143 -21.57 -31.25 9.49
CA ILE A 143 -21.61 -29.86 9.00
C ILE A 143 -22.80 -29.09 9.60
N LEU A 144 -23.95 -29.73 9.88
CA LEU A 144 -25.14 -29.05 10.44
C LEU A 144 -25.00 -28.58 11.89
N LYS A 145 -23.95 -29.00 12.59
CA LYS A 145 -23.62 -28.49 13.93
C LYS A 145 -22.60 -27.35 13.88
N MET A 146 -22.16 -26.94 12.69
CA MET A 146 -21.23 -25.81 12.53
C MET A 146 -21.91 -24.47 12.81
N LEU A 147 -21.22 -23.65 13.60
CA LEU A 147 -21.50 -22.22 13.69
C LEU A 147 -21.28 -21.59 12.30
N HIS A 148 -22.18 -20.71 11.86
CA HIS A 148 -22.13 -20.10 10.51
C HIS A 148 -22.17 -21.11 9.35
N LEU A 149 -23.10 -22.07 9.47
CA LEU A 149 -23.40 -23.09 8.47
C LEU A 149 -23.69 -22.52 7.06
N GLU A 150 -24.34 -21.36 6.96
CA GLU A 150 -24.55 -20.68 5.68
C GLU A 150 -23.22 -20.21 5.09
N ALA A 151 -22.36 -19.54 5.87
CA ALA A 151 -21.02 -19.14 5.44
C ALA A 151 -20.14 -20.35 5.04
N ALA A 152 -20.16 -21.44 5.81
CA ALA A 152 -19.46 -22.68 5.46
C ALA A 152 -19.99 -23.28 4.14
N SER A 153 -21.31 -23.25 3.93
CA SER A 153 -21.93 -23.69 2.66
C SER A 153 -21.57 -22.79 1.49
N ILE A 154 -21.49 -21.48 1.69
CA ILE A 154 -21.04 -20.49 0.69
C ILE A 154 -19.57 -20.72 0.33
N LEU A 155 -18.72 -21.10 1.29
CA LEU A 155 -17.31 -21.43 1.04
C LEU A 155 -17.16 -22.73 0.25
N LEU A 156 -17.93 -23.77 0.58
CA LEU A 156 -17.87 -25.08 -0.09
C LEU A 156 -18.47 -25.08 -1.50
N VAL A 157 -19.57 -24.34 -1.73
CA VAL A 157 -20.29 -24.31 -3.02
C VAL A 157 -19.86 -23.14 -3.90
N GLY A 158 -19.37 -22.05 -3.31
CA GLY A 158 -19.02 -20.82 -4.00
C GLY A 158 -20.23 -19.90 -4.26
N PRO A 159 -20.05 -18.88 -5.13
CA PRO A 159 -21.04 -17.80 -5.34
C PRO A 159 -22.24 -18.24 -6.19
N THR A 160 -22.23 -19.48 -6.67
CA THR A 160 -23.32 -20.13 -7.39
C THR A 160 -24.45 -20.55 -6.45
N LEU A 161 -24.17 -20.69 -5.16
CA LEU A 161 -25.18 -20.81 -4.12
C LEU A 161 -25.98 -19.50 -4.07
N LYS A 162 -27.25 -19.54 -4.49
CA LYS A 162 -28.17 -18.40 -4.44
C LYS A 162 -29.15 -18.47 -3.25
N LYS A 163 -29.42 -19.69 -2.79
CA LYS A 163 -30.37 -20.01 -1.74
C LYS A 163 -29.82 -21.13 -0.86
N TYR A 164 -30.17 -21.11 0.42
CA TYR A 164 -29.91 -22.17 1.38
C TYR A 164 -31.25 -22.57 2.02
N ASN A 165 -31.60 -23.86 1.96
CA ASN A 165 -32.92 -24.37 2.39
C ASN A 165 -34.10 -23.51 1.88
N ASP A 166 -34.09 -23.24 0.57
CA ASP A 166 -35.04 -22.38 -0.19
C ASP A 166 -35.14 -20.90 0.21
N ARG A 167 -34.47 -20.48 1.29
CA ARG A 167 -34.32 -19.09 1.73
C ARG A 167 -33.19 -18.40 0.96
N ASP A 168 -33.31 -17.10 0.75
CA ASP A 168 -32.21 -16.30 0.22
C ASP A 168 -31.10 -16.18 1.28
N LEU A 169 -29.84 -16.20 0.85
CA LEU A 169 -28.69 -16.21 1.77
C LEU A 169 -28.63 -14.95 2.65
N SER A 170 -28.31 -15.12 3.93
CA SER A 170 -28.10 -13.98 4.83
C SER A 170 -26.98 -13.07 4.32
N ARG A 171 -27.22 -11.75 4.28
CA ARG A 171 -26.20 -10.76 3.91
C ARG A 171 -25.00 -10.80 4.85
N GLU A 172 -25.23 -11.12 6.12
CA GLU A 172 -24.19 -11.23 7.15
C GLU A 172 -23.32 -12.47 6.91
N GLU A 173 -23.93 -13.63 6.63
CA GLU A 173 -23.21 -14.87 6.31
C GLU A 173 -22.44 -14.77 4.99
N VAL A 174 -22.99 -14.07 3.98
CA VAL A 174 -22.28 -13.75 2.72
C VAL A 174 -21.12 -12.79 2.95
N ALA A 175 -21.24 -11.82 3.86
CA ALA A 175 -20.13 -10.96 4.26
C ALA A 175 -19.07 -11.73 5.06
N LEU A 176 -19.50 -12.63 5.95
CA LEU A 176 -18.67 -13.47 6.78
C LEU A 176 -17.84 -14.46 5.96
N ALA A 177 -18.46 -15.16 5.01
CA ALA A 177 -17.77 -16.08 4.09
C ALA A 177 -16.62 -15.40 3.33
N LYS A 178 -16.77 -14.12 2.95
CA LYS A 178 -15.72 -13.33 2.28
C LYS A 178 -14.52 -13.00 3.16
N ARG A 179 -14.60 -13.20 4.48
CA ARG A 179 -13.50 -12.95 5.44
C ARG A 179 -12.60 -14.16 5.64
N TYR A 180 -12.99 -15.34 5.16
CA TYR A 180 -12.18 -16.56 5.29
C TYR A 180 -11.10 -16.66 4.18
N PRO A 181 -9.93 -17.27 4.49
CA PRO A 181 -8.91 -17.59 3.49
C PRO A 181 -9.43 -18.41 2.31
N ALA A 182 -8.79 -18.27 1.14
CA ALA A 182 -9.21 -18.96 -0.07
C ALA A 182 -9.10 -20.50 0.02
N HIS A 183 -8.10 -21.03 0.73
CA HIS A 183 -7.93 -22.47 0.97
C HIS A 183 -8.88 -23.05 2.01
N THR A 184 -9.65 -22.25 2.75
CA THR A 184 -10.55 -22.74 3.82
C THR A 184 -11.54 -23.80 3.32
N ALA A 185 -12.06 -23.68 2.09
CA ALA A 185 -12.97 -24.67 1.54
C ALA A 185 -12.32 -26.04 1.31
N LEU A 186 -11.01 -26.11 1.05
CA LEU A 186 -10.27 -27.38 1.06
C LEU A 186 -10.11 -27.90 2.49
N CYS A 187 -9.70 -27.05 3.44
CA CYS A 187 -9.55 -27.45 4.83
C CYS A 187 -10.85 -28.05 5.41
N ILE A 188 -12.03 -27.46 5.14
CA ILE A 188 -13.32 -27.99 5.58
C ILE A 188 -13.60 -29.38 4.99
N ARG A 189 -13.36 -29.57 3.68
CA ARG A 189 -13.50 -30.88 3.01
C ARG A 189 -12.59 -31.95 3.61
N ASP A 190 -11.45 -31.50 4.13
CA ASP A 190 -10.39 -32.32 4.71
C ASP A 190 -10.54 -32.59 6.22
N GLY A 191 -11.59 -32.06 6.86
CA GLY A 191 -11.90 -32.29 8.28
C GLY A 191 -11.44 -31.19 9.25
N TRP A 192 -11.19 -29.96 8.77
CA TRP A 192 -10.85 -28.82 9.64
C TRP A 192 -12.07 -28.28 10.40
N ASP A 193 -11.90 -28.03 11.70
CA ASP A 193 -12.93 -27.45 12.57
C ASP A 193 -13.18 -25.97 12.23
N PHE A 194 -14.43 -25.65 11.89
CA PHE A 194 -14.84 -24.31 11.45
C PHE A 194 -14.76 -23.28 12.59
N SER A 195 -13.64 -22.56 12.63
CA SER A 195 -13.34 -21.53 13.64
C SER A 195 -13.71 -20.12 13.17
N ARG A 196 -13.64 -19.13 14.07
CA ARG A 196 -14.01 -17.72 13.77
C ARG A 196 -13.09 -17.10 12.69
N PRO A 197 -13.58 -16.16 11.86
CA PRO A 197 -12.79 -15.60 10.75
C PRO A 197 -11.46 -14.98 11.19
N GLU A 198 -11.42 -14.36 12.37
CA GLU A 198 -10.23 -13.69 12.92
C GLU A 198 -9.08 -14.66 13.22
N GLN A 199 -9.38 -15.95 13.43
CA GLN A 199 -8.41 -17.01 13.71
C GLN A 199 -8.28 -18.00 12.55
N ALA A 200 -9.12 -17.88 11.51
CA ALA A 200 -9.21 -18.84 10.44
C ALA A 200 -7.92 -18.94 9.61
N ALA A 201 -7.21 -17.82 9.40
CA ALA A 201 -5.93 -17.80 8.69
C ALA A 201 -4.89 -18.70 9.39
N ASP A 202 -4.53 -18.40 10.64
CA ASP A 202 -3.55 -19.18 11.40
C ASP A 202 -4.00 -20.63 11.63
N SER A 203 -5.29 -20.84 11.89
CA SER A 203 -5.85 -22.16 12.19
C SER A 203 -5.85 -23.09 10.96
N THR A 204 -6.24 -22.58 9.79
CA THR A 204 -6.13 -23.35 8.53
C THR A 204 -4.68 -23.53 8.09
N PHE A 205 -3.80 -22.56 8.31
CA PHE A 205 -2.37 -22.71 8.03
C PHE A 205 -1.74 -23.81 8.90
N ARG A 206 -1.96 -23.81 10.22
CA ARG A 206 -1.48 -24.89 11.11
C ARG A 206 -2.02 -26.27 10.72
N PHE A 207 -3.29 -26.34 10.31
CA PHE A 207 -3.89 -27.59 9.82
C PHE A 207 -3.21 -28.11 8.54
N LEU A 208 -2.86 -27.23 7.60
CA LEU A 208 -2.12 -27.60 6.40
C LEU A 208 -0.66 -27.97 6.72
N VAL A 209 0.01 -27.25 7.62
CA VAL A 209 1.38 -27.57 8.07
C VAL A 209 1.45 -28.99 8.68
N GLU A 210 0.48 -29.40 9.50
CA GLU A 210 0.46 -30.77 10.05
C GLU A 210 0.24 -31.83 8.94
N LYS A 211 -0.52 -31.51 7.88
CA LYS A 211 -0.66 -32.39 6.70
C LYS A 211 0.59 -32.42 5.81
N TRP A 212 1.40 -31.36 5.81
CA TRP A 212 2.64 -31.25 5.05
C TRP A 212 3.89 -31.65 5.84
N LYS A 213 3.73 -32.22 7.03
CA LYS A 213 4.83 -32.64 7.90
C LYS A 213 5.82 -33.59 7.22
N ASP A 214 5.32 -34.50 6.39
CA ASP A 214 6.13 -35.43 5.58
C ASP A 214 6.53 -34.86 4.20
N HIS A 215 6.05 -33.66 3.86
CA HIS A 215 6.40 -32.91 2.63
C HIS A 215 7.57 -31.93 2.86
N ILE A 216 7.95 -31.70 4.11
CA ILE A 216 9.03 -30.79 4.50
C ILE A 216 10.25 -31.64 4.93
N PRO A 217 11.47 -31.33 4.47
CA PRO A 217 12.66 -32.06 4.89
C PRO A 217 12.87 -32.01 6.41
N PRO A 218 13.33 -33.12 7.06
CA PRO A 218 13.61 -33.12 8.49
C PRO A 218 14.62 -32.03 8.88
N GLY A 219 14.32 -31.30 9.96
CA GLY A 219 15.16 -30.18 10.41
C GLY A 219 14.84 -28.83 9.75
N PHE A 220 13.74 -28.74 8.98
CA PHE A 220 13.22 -27.48 8.44
C PHE A 220 11.78 -27.22 8.90
N LEU A 221 11.40 -25.95 9.00
CA LEU A 221 10.08 -25.48 9.42
C LEU A 221 9.51 -24.49 8.41
N LEU A 222 8.28 -24.76 7.94
CA LEU A 222 7.50 -23.85 7.11
C LEU A 222 6.88 -22.73 7.99
N LYS A 223 7.33 -21.50 7.80
CA LYS A 223 6.78 -20.30 8.48
C LYS A 223 5.69 -19.60 7.70
N GLU A 224 5.73 -19.68 6.37
CA GLU A 224 4.75 -19.02 5.50
C GLU A 224 4.53 -19.82 4.22
N ALA A 225 3.26 -19.93 3.80
CA ALA A 225 2.86 -20.34 2.46
C ALA A 225 1.67 -19.45 2.04
N SER A 226 1.94 -18.39 1.28
CA SER A 226 0.94 -17.39 0.89
C SER A 226 1.06 -17.01 -0.60
N ILE A 227 0.02 -16.39 -1.14
CA ILE A 227 0.05 -15.72 -2.45
C ILE A 227 -0.50 -14.31 -2.25
N ASP A 228 0.14 -13.32 -2.88
CA ASP A 228 -0.42 -11.97 -3.01
C ASP A 228 -1.85 -11.99 -3.54
N LYS A 229 -2.63 -10.96 -3.20
CA LYS A 229 -3.97 -10.79 -3.77
C LYS A 229 -3.85 -10.50 -5.28
N PRO A 230 -4.26 -11.40 -6.18
CA PRO A 230 -3.96 -11.24 -7.58
C PRO A 230 -4.90 -10.22 -8.23
N VAL A 231 -4.30 -9.32 -9.00
CA VAL A 231 -4.99 -8.35 -9.84
C VAL A 231 -4.57 -8.61 -11.28
N GLU A 232 -5.52 -8.50 -12.21
CA GLU A 232 -5.26 -8.47 -13.65
C GLU A 232 -4.06 -7.57 -13.99
N GLU A 233 -3.07 -8.12 -14.70
CA GLU A 233 -1.87 -7.45 -15.19
C GLU A 233 -1.00 -6.75 -14.12
N ASP A 234 -1.20 -7.11 -12.85
CA ASP A 234 -0.33 -6.73 -11.74
C ASP A 234 0.59 -7.88 -11.34
N VAL A 235 1.66 -7.55 -10.63
CA VAL A 235 2.62 -8.55 -10.14
C VAL A 235 1.99 -9.34 -8.99
N CYS A 236 1.96 -10.67 -9.12
CA CYS A 236 1.44 -11.57 -8.08
C CYS A 236 2.57 -12.52 -7.64
N ARG A 237 3.07 -12.39 -6.42
CA ARG A 237 4.14 -13.24 -5.88
C ARG A 237 3.57 -14.35 -5.00
N CYS A 238 4.27 -15.48 -4.94
CA CYS A 238 4.07 -16.46 -3.89
C CYS A 238 5.18 -16.35 -2.84
N HIS A 239 4.82 -16.54 -1.57
CA HIS A 239 5.77 -16.51 -0.47
C HIS A 239 5.81 -17.87 0.22
N PHE A 240 6.93 -18.56 0.09
CA PHE A 240 7.23 -19.81 0.80
C PHE A 240 8.47 -19.61 1.67
N THR A 241 8.26 -19.40 2.96
CA THR A 241 9.35 -19.15 3.91
C THR A 241 9.64 -20.42 4.70
N ILE A 242 10.73 -21.12 4.37
CA ILE A 242 11.20 -22.31 5.08
C ILE A 242 12.52 -21.98 5.81
N VAL A 243 12.62 -22.33 7.10
CA VAL A 243 13.81 -22.04 7.93
C VAL A 243 14.38 -23.30 8.60
N PRO A 244 15.70 -23.39 8.86
CA PRO A 244 16.27 -24.49 9.65
C PRO A 244 15.81 -24.46 11.11
N ASP A 245 15.54 -25.65 11.68
CA ASP A 245 15.09 -25.83 13.07
C ASP A 245 16.26 -26.00 14.05
N GLY A 246 16.85 -24.88 14.46
CA GLY A 246 17.69 -24.76 15.67
C GLY A 246 19.06 -25.46 15.68
N ALA A 247 19.26 -26.53 14.91
CA ALA A 247 20.55 -27.15 14.69
C ALA A 247 21.40 -26.29 13.73
N ALA A 248 22.69 -26.16 14.02
CA ALA A 248 23.62 -25.35 13.24
C ALA A 248 23.77 -25.91 11.81
N SER A 249 22.95 -25.41 10.88
CA SER A 249 22.98 -25.81 9.49
C SER A 249 23.95 -24.95 8.69
N THR A 250 25.18 -25.43 8.57
CA THR A 250 26.03 -25.20 7.40
C THR A 250 25.75 -26.29 6.35
N GLY A 251 24.46 -26.62 6.14
CA GLY A 251 24.01 -27.54 5.09
C GLY A 251 23.84 -26.85 3.73
N PRO A 252 23.65 -27.63 2.65
CA PRO A 252 23.39 -27.08 1.33
C PRO A 252 22.06 -26.30 1.30
N PRO A 253 21.93 -25.27 0.43
CA PRO A 253 20.69 -24.51 0.30
C PRO A 253 19.55 -25.38 -0.23
N LEU A 254 18.35 -25.14 0.30
CA LEU A 254 17.11 -25.75 -0.17
C LEU A 254 16.71 -25.13 -1.52
N ASP A 255 16.57 -25.95 -2.56
CA ASP A 255 16.11 -25.49 -3.88
C ASP A 255 14.58 -25.61 -3.98
N LEU A 256 13.91 -24.55 -4.40
CA LEU A 256 12.45 -24.42 -4.44
C LEU A 256 11.96 -24.32 -5.88
N LYS A 257 11.12 -25.28 -6.29
CA LYS A 257 10.58 -25.35 -7.66
C LYS A 257 9.09 -25.09 -7.65
N TYR A 258 8.67 -24.06 -8.38
CA TYR A 258 7.29 -23.62 -8.43
C TYR A 258 6.58 -24.11 -9.69
N GLN A 259 5.27 -24.34 -9.59
CA GLN A 259 4.38 -24.52 -10.73
C GLN A 259 3.05 -23.85 -10.43
N TRP A 260 2.64 -22.90 -11.27
CA TRP A 260 1.35 -22.22 -11.15
C TRP A 260 0.23 -22.99 -11.86
N PHE A 261 -0.95 -22.91 -11.28
CA PHE A 261 -2.19 -23.51 -11.76
C PHE A 261 -3.31 -22.48 -11.70
N CYS A 262 -4.19 -22.51 -12.70
CA CYS A 262 -5.42 -21.73 -12.71
C CYS A 262 -6.61 -22.66 -12.51
N GLY A 263 -7.54 -22.29 -11.62
CA GLY A 263 -8.68 -23.13 -11.27
C GLY A 263 -9.98 -22.37 -11.10
N ASP A 264 -11.07 -23.14 -11.13
CA ASP A 264 -12.41 -22.66 -10.83
C ASP A 264 -12.68 -22.53 -9.31
N LEU A 265 -13.87 -22.04 -9.00
CA LEU A 265 -14.27 -21.71 -7.63
C LEU A 265 -14.62 -22.92 -6.76
N SER A 266 -14.70 -24.14 -7.31
CA SER A 266 -14.89 -25.35 -6.48
C SER A 266 -13.58 -25.91 -5.94
N LEU A 267 -12.45 -25.28 -6.28
CA LEU A 267 -11.09 -25.69 -5.89
C LEU A 267 -10.80 -27.16 -6.23
N SER A 268 -11.50 -27.72 -7.22
CA SER A 268 -11.41 -29.13 -7.63
C SER A 268 -10.76 -29.32 -8.99
N ASN A 269 -10.83 -28.31 -9.86
CA ASN A 269 -10.27 -28.36 -11.21
C ASN A 269 -9.19 -27.27 -11.32
N PHE A 270 -7.94 -27.65 -11.07
CA PHE A 270 -6.77 -26.80 -11.29
C PHE A 270 -6.03 -27.29 -12.55
N VAL A 271 -5.82 -26.39 -13.51
CA VAL A 271 -5.11 -26.65 -14.76
C VAL A 271 -3.72 -26.01 -14.67
N PRO A 272 -2.62 -26.74 -14.92
CA PRO A 272 -1.29 -26.16 -14.89
C PRO A 272 -1.15 -25.08 -15.96
N ILE A 273 -0.52 -23.96 -15.61
CA ILE A 273 -0.19 -22.89 -16.53
C ILE A 273 1.18 -23.21 -17.13
N PRO A 274 1.30 -23.43 -18.46
CA PRO A 274 2.58 -23.73 -19.09
C PRO A 274 3.61 -22.64 -18.80
N ASP A 275 4.86 -23.05 -18.58
CA ASP A 275 6.05 -22.21 -18.39
C ASP A 275 6.00 -21.24 -17.18
N ALA A 276 4.92 -21.26 -16.38
CA ALA A 276 4.79 -20.50 -15.16
C ALA A 276 5.43 -21.26 -13.97
N THR A 277 6.77 -21.20 -13.90
CA THR A 277 7.60 -21.88 -12.88
C THR A 277 8.41 -20.94 -11.99
N SER A 278 8.17 -19.63 -12.08
CA SER A 278 8.80 -18.59 -11.26
C SER A 278 8.02 -18.33 -9.96
N GLU A 279 8.65 -17.65 -9.00
CA GLU A 279 7.99 -17.10 -7.79
C GLU A 279 6.93 -16.03 -8.11
N VAL A 280 6.97 -15.50 -9.34
CA VAL A 280 6.12 -14.41 -9.82
C VAL A 280 5.23 -14.89 -10.96
N TYR A 281 3.94 -14.61 -10.86
CA TYR A 281 2.97 -14.76 -11.94
C TYR A 281 2.27 -13.43 -12.26
N TRP A 282 1.83 -13.27 -13.50
CA TRP A 282 1.15 -12.07 -14.01
C TRP A 282 -0.23 -12.50 -14.51
N PRO A 283 -1.31 -12.28 -13.73
CA PRO A 283 -2.66 -12.73 -14.08
C PRO A 283 -3.16 -12.05 -15.36
N LYS A 284 -3.69 -12.82 -16.31
CA LYS A 284 -4.17 -12.27 -17.59
C LYS A 284 -5.63 -11.85 -17.50
N HIS A 285 -6.10 -11.06 -18.46
CA HIS A 285 -7.52 -10.68 -18.59
C HIS A 285 -8.46 -11.90 -18.56
N ASP A 286 -8.10 -12.97 -19.27
CA ASP A 286 -8.87 -14.21 -19.32
C ASP A 286 -8.98 -14.93 -17.97
N ASP A 287 -8.16 -14.57 -16.97
CA ASP A 287 -8.12 -15.22 -15.66
C ASP A 287 -8.96 -14.50 -14.59
N ILE A 288 -9.56 -13.35 -14.90
CA ILE A 288 -10.43 -12.60 -13.98
C ILE A 288 -11.54 -13.51 -13.42
N GLY A 289 -11.70 -13.49 -12.10
CA GLY A 289 -12.70 -14.28 -11.38
C GLY A 289 -12.32 -15.74 -11.13
N LYS A 290 -11.26 -16.26 -11.76
CA LYS A 290 -10.64 -17.56 -11.43
C LYS A 290 -9.77 -17.44 -10.17
N VAL A 291 -9.26 -18.58 -9.71
CA VAL A 291 -8.38 -18.71 -8.54
C VAL A 291 -7.03 -19.27 -8.98
N LEU A 292 -5.92 -18.67 -8.54
CA LEU A 292 -4.59 -19.25 -8.71
C LEU A 292 -4.24 -20.15 -7.54
N LYS A 293 -3.62 -21.29 -7.84
CA LYS A 293 -2.89 -22.14 -6.90
C LYS A 293 -1.45 -22.21 -7.39
N VAL A 294 -0.49 -22.17 -6.47
CA VAL A 294 0.91 -22.49 -6.77
C VAL A 294 1.31 -23.70 -5.96
N GLU A 295 2.02 -24.64 -6.59
CA GLU A 295 2.68 -25.75 -5.90
C GLU A 295 4.16 -25.45 -5.80
N CYS A 296 4.73 -25.65 -4.61
CA CYS A 296 6.15 -25.50 -4.32
C CYS A 296 6.72 -26.88 -3.97
N THR A 297 7.62 -27.37 -4.81
CA THR A 297 8.34 -28.63 -4.63
C THR A 297 9.69 -28.35 -3.99
N LEU A 298 9.97 -28.98 -2.86
CA LEU A 298 11.23 -28.81 -2.14
C LEU A 298 12.24 -29.85 -2.63
N THR A 299 13.43 -29.40 -3.01
CA THR A 299 14.57 -30.26 -3.35
C THR A 299 15.75 -29.98 -2.42
N LEU A 300 16.22 -31.02 -1.75
CA LEU A 300 17.41 -30.99 -0.89
C LEU A 300 18.39 -32.05 -1.39
N GLU A 301 19.57 -31.60 -1.83
CA GLU A 301 20.54 -32.45 -2.53
C GLU A 301 19.92 -33.13 -3.76
N GLU A 302 19.77 -34.46 -3.77
CA GLU A 302 19.05 -35.21 -4.82
C GLU A 302 17.63 -35.64 -4.40
N MET A 303 17.21 -35.34 -3.18
CA MET A 303 15.93 -35.79 -2.63
C MET A 303 14.82 -34.77 -2.93
N THR A 304 13.82 -35.19 -3.71
CA THR A 304 12.63 -34.39 -4.05
C THR A 304 11.47 -34.76 -3.13
N TYR A 305 10.92 -33.77 -2.44
CA TYR A 305 9.79 -33.95 -1.52
C TYR A 305 8.45 -33.68 -2.23
N PRO A 306 7.33 -34.27 -1.76
CA PRO A 306 6.00 -33.94 -2.29
C PRO A 306 5.70 -32.44 -2.17
N PRO A 307 4.98 -31.84 -3.14
CA PRO A 307 4.74 -30.40 -3.12
C PRO A 307 3.86 -29.96 -1.96
N ILE A 308 4.16 -28.78 -1.42
CA ILE A 308 3.24 -27.96 -0.64
C ILE A 308 2.55 -26.96 -1.55
N PHE A 309 1.47 -26.30 -1.12
CA PHE A 309 0.75 -25.37 -2.00
C PHE A 309 0.21 -24.14 -1.28
N ALA A 310 0.01 -23.06 -2.03
CA ALA A 310 -0.76 -21.90 -1.59
C ALA A 310 -1.90 -21.63 -2.57
N ILE A 311 -2.98 -20.99 -2.10
CA ILE A 311 -4.16 -20.64 -2.92
C ILE A 311 -4.50 -19.17 -2.70
N SER A 312 -4.62 -18.45 -3.80
CA SER A 312 -4.97 -17.03 -3.84
C SER A 312 -6.47 -16.79 -3.68
N PRO A 313 -6.91 -15.61 -3.23
CA PRO A 313 -8.26 -15.14 -3.50
C PRO A 313 -8.46 -14.93 -5.01
N ARG A 314 -9.71 -14.69 -5.44
CA ARG A 314 -10.02 -14.51 -6.87
C ARG A 314 -9.23 -13.37 -7.49
N ILE A 315 -8.81 -13.57 -8.73
CA ILE A 315 -8.23 -12.52 -9.56
C ILE A 315 -9.27 -11.41 -9.75
N SER A 316 -8.98 -10.23 -9.21
CA SER A 316 -9.80 -9.04 -9.42
C SER A 316 -9.39 -8.32 -10.71
N ARG A 317 -10.38 -7.76 -11.41
CA ARG A 317 -10.16 -6.81 -12.49
C ARG A 317 -9.30 -5.64 -12.00
N GLY A 318 -8.39 -5.18 -12.84
CA GLY A 318 -7.53 -4.04 -12.54
C GLY A 318 -8.30 -2.72 -12.51
N ASN A 319 -7.63 -1.67 -12.00
CA ASN A 319 -8.19 -0.34 -11.85
C ASN A 319 -7.84 0.62 -13.01
N GLY A 320 -7.09 0.16 -14.00
CA GLY A 320 -6.58 0.98 -15.12
C GLY A 320 -5.50 1.98 -14.74
N ILE A 321 -4.93 1.92 -13.52
CA ILE A 321 -3.85 2.79 -13.09
C ILE A 321 -2.53 2.00 -13.14
N PRO A 322 -1.59 2.34 -14.03
CA PRO A 322 -0.38 1.57 -14.21
C PRO A 322 0.60 1.78 -13.05
N LYS A 323 1.45 0.78 -12.79
CA LYS A 323 2.46 0.79 -11.74
C LYS A 323 3.81 0.40 -12.31
N VAL A 324 4.88 1.10 -11.92
CA VAL A 324 6.24 0.66 -12.23
C VAL A 324 6.63 -0.44 -11.26
N VAL A 325 6.82 -1.65 -11.77
CA VAL A 325 7.21 -2.84 -11.00
C VAL A 325 8.73 -2.90 -10.82
N ASP A 326 9.49 -2.43 -11.82
CA ASP A 326 10.94 -2.34 -11.77
C ASP A 326 11.49 -1.24 -12.68
N LEU A 327 12.67 -0.73 -12.34
CA LEU A 327 13.46 0.22 -13.13
C LEU A 327 14.91 -0.25 -13.22
N GLU A 328 15.34 -0.52 -14.44
CA GLU A 328 16.73 -0.82 -14.76
C GLU A 328 17.34 0.36 -15.53
N VAL A 329 18.64 0.58 -15.37
CA VAL A 329 19.41 1.49 -16.21
C VAL A 329 20.58 0.71 -16.77
N HIS A 330 20.70 0.68 -18.09
CA HIS A 330 21.76 -0.01 -18.82
C HIS A 330 22.67 1.00 -19.52
N GLY A 331 23.87 0.55 -19.89
CA GLY A 331 24.91 1.37 -20.54
C GLY A 331 26.10 1.61 -19.62
N GLU A 332 27.23 2.03 -20.20
CA GLU A 332 28.44 2.31 -19.45
C GLU A 332 28.38 3.70 -18.83
N LEU A 333 28.67 3.80 -17.54
CA LEU A 333 28.71 5.07 -16.79
C LEU A 333 30.05 5.78 -17.01
N VAL A 334 30.30 6.12 -18.28
CA VAL A 334 31.49 6.82 -18.77
C VAL A 334 31.04 7.99 -19.64
N GLU A 335 31.72 9.13 -19.55
CA GLU A 335 31.46 10.30 -20.40
C GLU A 335 31.35 9.92 -21.89
N GLY A 336 30.37 10.49 -22.60
CA GLY A 336 30.14 10.23 -24.03
C GLY A 336 29.32 8.97 -24.33
N SER A 337 29.21 8.02 -23.41
CA SER A 337 28.36 6.83 -23.55
C SER A 337 26.87 7.18 -23.48
N ILE A 338 26.03 6.35 -24.10
CA ILE A 338 24.57 6.43 -24.00
C ILE A 338 24.12 5.45 -22.92
N ILE A 339 23.38 5.96 -21.93
CA ILE A 339 22.67 5.15 -20.95
C ILE A 339 21.18 5.13 -21.29
N ARG A 340 20.52 4.00 -20.99
CA ARG A 340 19.11 3.78 -21.26
C ARG A 340 18.39 3.31 -20.01
N GLY A 341 17.32 4.01 -19.64
CA GLY A 341 16.38 3.58 -18.62
C GLY A 341 15.32 2.66 -19.21
N CYS A 342 15.10 1.52 -18.57
CA CYS A 342 14.07 0.54 -18.92
C CYS A 342 13.09 0.40 -17.76
N ALA A 343 11.80 0.68 -18.02
CA ALA A 343 10.74 0.55 -17.02
C ALA A 343 9.88 -0.70 -17.28
N LYS A 344 9.74 -1.56 -16.27
CA LYS A 344 8.81 -2.69 -16.30
C LYS A 344 7.50 -2.27 -15.65
N VAL A 345 6.42 -2.23 -16.42
CA VAL A 345 5.13 -1.67 -16.00
C VAL A 345 4.06 -2.76 -15.87
N ALA A 346 3.37 -2.80 -14.74
CA ALA A 346 2.08 -3.46 -14.57
C ALA A 346 0.98 -2.49 -15.01
N TRP A 347 0.20 -2.85 -16.01
CA TRP A 347 -0.79 -1.94 -16.61
C TRP A 347 -2.16 -2.00 -15.93
N CYS A 348 -2.39 -3.00 -15.08
CA CYS A 348 -3.60 -3.15 -14.28
C CYS A 348 -4.90 -3.01 -15.10
N GLY A 349 -4.94 -3.57 -16.31
CA GLY A 349 -6.10 -3.55 -17.20
C GLY A 349 -6.34 -2.23 -17.95
N GLY A 350 -5.38 -1.29 -17.93
CA GLY A 350 -5.37 -0.10 -18.79
C GLY A 350 -4.53 -0.32 -20.06
N THR A 351 -4.78 0.42 -21.13
CA THR A 351 -4.07 0.19 -22.41
C THR A 351 -2.65 0.78 -22.35
N PRO A 352 -1.58 0.00 -22.67
CA PRO A 352 -0.21 0.49 -22.63
C PRO A 352 0.04 1.74 -23.50
N GLY A 353 0.32 2.88 -22.86
CA GLY A 353 0.59 4.16 -23.52
C GLY A 353 2.04 4.63 -23.39
N LYS A 354 2.37 5.78 -23.98
CA LYS A 354 3.71 6.38 -23.85
C LYS A 354 3.86 7.05 -22.48
N GLY A 355 4.69 6.46 -21.62
CA GLY A 355 5.10 7.05 -20.35
C GLY A 355 5.96 8.31 -20.48
N VAL A 356 6.19 8.98 -19.35
CA VAL A 356 7.07 10.15 -19.24
C VAL A 356 8.36 9.73 -18.55
N ALA A 357 9.49 9.86 -19.25
CA ALA A 357 10.82 9.68 -18.70
C ALA A 357 11.45 11.04 -18.35
N SER A 358 12.40 11.06 -17.41
CA SER A 358 13.19 12.24 -17.08
C SER A 358 14.49 11.85 -16.39
N TRP A 359 15.59 12.49 -16.77
CA TRP A 359 16.89 12.33 -16.13
C TRP A 359 17.20 13.49 -15.18
N LEU A 360 17.71 13.15 -13.99
CA LEU A 360 18.20 14.12 -13.02
C LEU A 360 19.66 13.85 -12.68
N ARG A 361 20.45 14.91 -12.48
CA ARG A 361 21.85 14.86 -12.06
C ARG A 361 21.96 15.10 -10.56
N ARG A 362 22.74 14.27 -9.86
CA ARG A 362 23.02 14.42 -8.43
C ARG A 362 24.53 14.36 -8.16
N LYS A 363 25.12 15.47 -7.72
CA LYS A 363 26.49 15.49 -7.17
C LYS A 363 26.50 14.94 -5.74
N TRP A 364 27.64 14.39 -5.31
CA TRP A 364 27.91 13.72 -4.03
C TRP A 364 27.13 14.24 -2.80
N ASN A 365 27.02 15.56 -2.60
CA ASN A 365 26.37 16.20 -1.45
C ASN A 365 25.11 17.05 -1.80
N SER A 366 24.54 16.87 -2.98
CA SER A 366 23.45 17.71 -3.52
C SER A 366 22.13 16.96 -3.65
N SER A 367 21.03 17.72 -3.75
CA SER A 367 19.72 17.21 -4.20
C SER A 367 19.75 16.96 -5.71
N PRO A 368 19.02 15.95 -6.24
CA PRO A 368 18.89 15.75 -7.68
C PRO A 368 18.29 16.98 -8.38
N VAL A 369 18.87 17.38 -9.52
CA VAL A 369 18.39 18.48 -10.37
C VAL A 369 18.04 17.93 -11.75
N VAL A 370 16.87 18.28 -12.28
CA VAL A 370 16.42 17.83 -13.61
C VAL A 370 17.37 18.34 -14.71
N ILE A 371 17.77 17.45 -15.61
CA ILE A 371 18.56 17.78 -16.80
C ILE A 371 17.58 18.26 -17.88
N VAL A 372 17.66 19.54 -18.23
CA VAL A 372 16.73 20.17 -19.19
C VAL A 372 16.86 19.51 -20.57
N GLY A 373 15.74 19.01 -21.10
CA GLY A 373 15.68 18.35 -22.40
C GLY A 373 15.99 16.84 -22.38
N ALA A 374 16.35 16.27 -21.23
CA ALA A 374 16.57 14.82 -21.09
C ALA A 374 15.26 14.10 -20.68
N GLU A 375 14.28 14.10 -21.59
CA GLU A 375 12.93 13.53 -21.39
C GLU A 375 12.72 12.19 -22.12
N ASP A 376 13.74 11.69 -22.82
CA ASP A 376 13.75 10.39 -23.48
C ASP A 376 14.25 9.26 -22.56
N GLU A 377 13.92 8.00 -22.90
CA GLU A 377 14.43 6.81 -22.22
C GLU A 377 15.96 6.65 -22.35
N GLU A 378 16.56 7.28 -23.36
CA GLU A 378 18.01 7.28 -23.61
C GLU A 378 18.60 8.66 -23.30
N TYR A 379 19.75 8.69 -22.63
CA TYR A 379 20.50 9.91 -22.35
C TYR A 379 21.99 9.70 -22.66
N LYS A 380 22.59 10.67 -23.35
CA LYS A 380 24.03 10.66 -23.64
C LYS A 380 24.77 11.42 -22.56
N LEU A 381 25.68 10.73 -21.87
CA LEU A 381 26.50 11.30 -20.80
C LEU A 381 27.42 12.41 -21.34
N THR A 382 27.46 13.53 -20.62
CA THR A 382 28.24 14.73 -20.94
C THR A 382 29.38 14.94 -19.93
N ILE A 383 30.33 15.83 -20.23
CA ILE A 383 31.39 16.22 -19.28
C ILE A 383 30.82 16.72 -17.94
N ASP A 384 29.67 17.40 -17.95
CA ASP A 384 29.04 17.93 -16.74
C ASP A 384 28.37 16.84 -15.87
N ASP A 385 28.23 15.61 -16.39
CA ASP A 385 27.72 14.44 -15.66
C ASP A 385 28.82 13.70 -14.89
N VAL A 386 30.10 13.92 -15.21
CA VAL A 386 31.24 13.31 -14.51
C VAL A 386 31.19 13.64 -13.01
N ASP A 387 31.58 12.67 -12.17
CA ASP A 387 31.48 12.71 -10.70
C ASP A 387 30.05 12.96 -10.16
N SER A 388 29.03 12.76 -10.99
CA SER A 388 27.62 12.79 -10.62
C SER A 388 26.97 11.41 -10.76
N SER A 389 26.03 11.11 -9.87
CA SER A 389 25.09 9.99 -9.99
C SER A 389 23.86 10.48 -10.78
N LEU A 390 23.42 9.69 -11.75
CA LEU A 390 22.27 9.99 -12.58
C LEU A 390 21.04 9.30 -11.98
N VAL A 391 19.89 9.95 -12.09
CA VAL A 391 18.62 9.43 -11.61
C VAL A 391 17.67 9.32 -12.80
N PHE A 392 17.34 8.10 -13.18
CA PHE A 392 16.28 7.85 -14.15
C PHE A 392 14.94 7.85 -13.41
N MET A 393 14.04 8.76 -13.77
CA MET A 393 12.67 8.83 -13.27
C MET A 393 11.69 8.47 -14.39
N TYR A 394 10.72 7.58 -14.10
CA TYR A 394 9.72 7.15 -15.06
C TYR A 394 8.31 7.18 -14.47
N THR A 395 7.37 7.74 -15.22
CA THR A 395 5.93 7.77 -14.90
C THR A 395 5.16 7.06 -16.02
N PRO A 396 4.54 5.88 -15.77
CA PRO A 396 3.77 5.20 -16.80
C PRO A 396 2.45 5.93 -17.03
N VAL A 397 2.01 5.99 -18.28
CA VAL A 397 0.76 6.65 -18.70
C VAL A 397 0.05 5.74 -19.69
N THR A 398 -1.25 5.48 -19.47
CA THR A 398 -2.07 4.68 -20.38
C THR A 398 -2.53 5.49 -21.60
N GLU A 399 -3.03 4.85 -22.65
CA GLU A 399 -3.63 5.56 -23.80
C GLU A 399 -4.84 6.42 -23.38
N GLU A 400 -5.57 6.00 -22.34
CA GLU A 400 -6.69 6.75 -21.75
C GLU A 400 -6.24 7.94 -20.88
N GLY A 401 -4.93 8.14 -20.71
CA GLY A 401 -4.32 9.24 -19.95
C GLY A 401 -4.21 9.00 -18.44
N ALA A 402 -4.49 7.79 -17.95
CA ALA A 402 -4.30 7.45 -16.55
C ALA A 402 -2.79 7.38 -16.23
N LYS A 403 -2.35 8.10 -15.19
CA LYS A 403 -0.93 8.18 -14.79
C LYS A 403 -0.68 7.35 -13.54
N GLY A 404 0.38 6.56 -13.56
CA GLY A 404 0.89 5.85 -12.39
C GLY A 404 1.70 6.74 -11.46
N GLU A 405 2.13 6.19 -10.33
CA GLU A 405 3.13 6.84 -9.47
C GLU A 405 4.51 6.86 -10.16
N PRO A 406 5.25 7.99 -10.11
CA PRO A 406 6.62 8.05 -10.60
C PRO A 406 7.54 7.20 -9.71
N GLN A 407 8.37 6.37 -10.33
CA GLN A 407 9.48 5.69 -9.65
C GLN A 407 10.82 6.20 -10.18
N TYR A 408 11.89 6.02 -9.39
CA TYR A 408 13.23 6.47 -9.76
C TYR A 408 14.31 5.43 -9.43
N LYS A 409 15.36 5.38 -10.25
CA LYS A 409 16.55 4.53 -10.07
C LYS A 409 17.81 5.38 -10.15
N TYR A 410 18.69 5.22 -9.16
CA TYR A 410 20.02 5.83 -9.16
C TYR A 410 21.02 4.96 -9.91
N THR A 411 21.93 5.58 -10.66
CA THR A 411 23.17 4.96 -11.15
C THR A 411 24.30 5.16 -10.15
N ASP A 412 25.39 4.41 -10.33
CA ASP A 412 26.69 4.80 -9.77
C ASP A 412 27.18 6.12 -10.38
N PHE A 413 28.27 6.67 -9.86
CA PHE A 413 28.88 7.91 -10.35
C PHE A 413 29.54 7.71 -11.73
N VAL A 414 29.29 8.65 -12.64
CA VAL A 414 29.85 8.65 -14.00
C VAL A 414 31.34 8.97 -13.97
N LYS A 415 32.12 8.17 -14.70
CA LYS A 415 33.58 8.27 -14.80
C LYS A 415 33.98 9.10 -16.03
N ALA A 416 35.05 9.87 -15.91
CA ALA A 416 35.68 10.50 -17.07
C ALA A 416 36.27 9.43 -18.01
N VAL A 417 36.23 9.70 -19.33
CA VAL A 417 36.97 8.88 -20.32
C VAL A 417 38.45 9.00 -20.02
N HIS A 418 39.08 7.88 -19.64
CA HIS A 418 40.53 7.76 -19.73
C HIS A 418 40.88 7.42 -21.16
N GLU A 419 41.34 8.39 -21.95
CA GLU A 419 42.00 8.08 -23.22
C GLU A 419 43.22 7.20 -22.94
N VAL A 420 43.20 5.97 -23.46
CA VAL A 420 44.42 5.19 -23.64
C VAL A 420 45.17 5.81 -24.82
N THR A 421 45.93 6.87 -24.55
CA THR A 421 46.92 7.42 -25.49
C THR A 421 48.09 6.46 -25.64
N SER A 422 47.85 5.33 -26.31
CA SER A 422 48.93 4.53 -26.89
C SER A 422 49.11 4.93 -28.35
N ILE A 423 50.36 5.24 -28.73
CA ILE A 423 50.80 5.60 -30.09
C ILE A 423 50.55 7.08 -30.48
N LEU A 424 51.34 7.99 -29.91
CA LEU A 424 52.26 8.87 -30.68
C LEU A 424 53.17 9.68 -29.73
N GLU A 425 54.47 9.37 -29.79
CA GLU A 425 55.68 10.11 -29.35
C GLU A 425 55.83 10.73 -27.93
N PRO A 426 56.96 10.47 -27.23
CA PRO A 426 57.38 11.22 -26.07
C PRO A 426 58.26 12.42 -26.47
N LEU A 427 57.67 13.60 -26.63
CA LEU A 427 58.45 14.83 -26.89
C LEU A 427 57.80 16.09 -26.29
N ASN A 428 57.77 16.14 -24.94
CA ASN A 428 57.69 17.45 -24.27
C ASN A 428 58.46 17.50 -22.94
N SER A 429 59.79 17.38 -23.05
CA SER A 429 60.71 17.99 -22.10
C SER A 429 61.57 19.02 -22.80
N HIS A 430 61.02 20.19 -23.13
CA HIS A 430 61.72 21.49 -23.23
C HIS A 430 60.69 22.62 -23.42
N ALA A 431 60.97 23.79 -22.82
CA ALA A 431 60.15 25.02 -22.83
C ALA A 431 58.82 24.92 -22.01
N THR A 432 58.47 25.84 -21.10
CA THR A 432 59.15 27.10 -20.71
C THR A 432 58.86 27.48 -19.25
N ASN A 433 59.91 27.80 -18.49
CA ASN A 433 59.78 28.52 -17.21
C ASN A 433 59.62 30.03 -17.48
N VAL A 434 58.46 30.64 -17.23
CA VAL A 434 58.34 32.10 -17.00
C VAL A 434 57.26 32.43 -15.96
N VAL A 435 57.71 32.69 -14.73
CA VAL A 435 57.17 33.66 -13.75
C VAL A 435 55.69 33.55 -13.32
N LYS A 436 55.50 33.06 -12.08
CA LYS A 436 54.63 33.74 -11.10
C LYS A 436 55.31 33.82 -9.72
N THR A 437 55.71 35.05 -9.38
CA THR A 437 55.57 35.68 -8.05
C THR A 437 55.94 34.82 -6.83
N ALA A 438 57.14 34.91 -6.25
CA ALA A 438 57.70 36.05 -5.52
C ALA A 438 56.86 36.52 -4.32
N SER A 439 57.03 35.88 -3.16
CA SER A 439 56.81 36.49 -1.84
C SER A 439 57.46 35.67 -0.72
N ILE A 440 58.26 36.35 0.12
CA ILE A 440 58.73 35.91 1.45
C ILE A 440 59.74 34.74 1.37
N VAL A 441 60.98 34.83 1.84
CA VAL A 441 61.45 35.18 3.19
C VAL A 441 62.74 36.02 3.13
N ALA A 442 62.86 37.03 4.00
CA ALA A 442 64.13 37.63 4.36
C ALA A 442 64.71 36.95 5.62
N ASN A 443 66.03 37.01 5.78
CA ASN A 443 66.87 36.50 6.89
C ASN A 443 67.49 35.10 6.69
N LEU A 444 68.70 34.79 7.19
CA LEU A 444 69.86 35.58 7.67
C LEU A 444 71.05 34.58 7.77
N HIS A 445 72.29 35.01 7.47
CA HIS A 445 73.57 34.44 7.94
C HIS A 445 73.95 32.96 7.69
N GLY A 446 75.23 32.72 7.36
CA GLY A 446 75.91 31.45 7.66
C GLY A 446 76.90 30.98 6.59
N PRO A 447 78.21 30.77 6.86
CA PRO A 447 79.21 30.87 5.80
C PRO A 447 80.05 29.60 5.50
N ALA A 448 80.57 29.58 4.27
CA ALA A 448 81.93 29.21 3.83
C ALA A 448 82.69 27.99 4.42
N SER A 449 83.08 27.09 3.51
CA SER A 449 84.43 26.48 3.42
C SER A 449 84.75 26.28 1.93
N MET A 450 85.65 27.03 1.29
CA MET A 450 87.12 27.13 1.43
C MET A 450 87.85 25.92 0.80
N GLY A 451 88.50 26.14 -0.35
CA GLY A 451 89.10 25.09 -1.20
C GLY A 451 89.73 25.62 -2.49
N ASP A 452 90.81 26.39 -2.34
CA ASP A 452 91.75 26.88 -3.38
C ASP A 452 92.69 25.76 -3.92
N PRO A 453 93.57 25.97 -4.94
CA PRO A 453 93.51 26.87 -6.13
C PRO A 453 94.10 26.23 -7.44
N MET A 454 94.31 27.07 -8.48
CA MET A 454 95.27 26.94 -9.62
C MET A 454 94.99 26.01 -10.81
N ASN A 455 94.59 26.58 -11.97
CA ASN A 455 95.48 26.90 -13.13
C ASN A 455 94.71 27.09 -14.45
N GLY A 456 95.16 28.03 -15.30
CA GLY A 456 94.81 28.09 -16.73
C GLY A 456 94.25 29.45 -17.22
N GLU A 457 95.07 30.23 -17.92
CA GLU A 457 94.70 31.52 -18.53
C GLU A 457 93.95 31.36 -19.88
N VAL A 458 93.24 32.43 -20.32
CA VAL A 458 93.45 33.17 -21.61
C VAL A 458 92.15 33.87 -22.09
N THR A 459 92.17 35.24 -22.09
CA THR A 459 91.38 36.25 -22.88
C THR A 459 89.85 36.09 -23.08
N ASP A 460 88.97 37.09 -23.00
CA ASP A 460 89.06 38.43 -23.63
C ASP A 460 88.00 39.45 -23.13
N HIS A 461 88.48 40.62 -22.70
CA HIS A 461 88.01 42.01 -22.78
C HIS A 461 86.54 42.52 -22.80
N PHE A 462 86.42 43.74 -22.24
CA PHE A 462 85.40 44.79 -22.42
C PHE A 462 84.06 44.73 -21.68
N GLY A 463 84.16 44.69 -20.35
CA GLY A 463 83.20 45.37 -19.46
C GLY A 463 83.49 46.87 -19.23
N ILE A 464 83.59 47.70 -20.29
CA ILE A 464 83.61 49.18 -20.17
C ILE A 464 82.86 49.82 -21.36
N MET A 465 81.53 49.97 -21.28
CA MET A 465 80.77 51.00 -22.02
C MET A 465 79.39 51.31 -21.39
N ILE A 466 79.23 51.13 -20.07
CA ILE A 466 78.17 51.82 -19.33
C ILE A 466 78.71 53.21 -18.97
N LEU A 467 78.41 54.25 -19.78
CA LEU A 467 78.18 55.63 -19.28
C LEU A 467 77.76 56.67 -20.35
N LEU A 468 78.07 56.50 -21.64
CA LEU A 468 78.05 57.63 -22.62
C LEU A 468 77.25 57.41 -23.92
N VAL A 469 76.11 56.71 -23.84
CA VAL A 469 74.99 56.95 -24.76
C VAL A 469 73.78 57.29 -23.89
N LYS A 470 73.67 58.56 -23.50
CA LYS A 470 72.71 59.49 -24.10
C LYS A 470 71.26 59.03 -23.84
N LEU A 471 70.60 59.50 -22.78
CA LEU A 471 70.62 60.89 -22.29
C LEU A 471 70.49 61.87 -23.48
N TRP A 472 69.43 61.69 -24.28
CA TRP A 472 68.94 62.69 -25.24
C TRP A 472 67.41 62.67 -25.46
N ILE A 473 66.70 61.72 -24.85
CA ILE A 473 65.24 61.54 -24.90
C ILE A 473 64.91 60.98 -23.50
N VAL A 474 64.21 61.63 -22.55
CA VAL A 474 63.38 62.84 -22.56
C VAL A 474 63.74 63.73 -21.37
N LEU A 475 64.23 64.95 -21.62
CA LEU A 475 64.26 66.05 -20.64
C LEU A 475 64.01 67.39 -21.37
N CYS A 476 62.76 67.61 -21.77
CA CYS A 476 62.21 68.94 -22.01
C CYS A 476 60.84 68.99 -21.33
N VAL A 477 60.79 69.66 -20.18
CA VAL A 477 59.56 70.28 -19.68
C VAL A 477 59.66 71.74 -20.08
N ASP A 478 58.80 72.18 -20.98
CA ASP A 478 58.37 73.58 -21.01
C ASP A 478 56.95 73.62 -20.41
N PRO A 479 56.68 74.46 -19.40
CA PRO A 479 55.38 74.61 -18.79
C PRO A 479 54.51 75.68 -19.49
N GLU A 480 53.19 75.51 -19.36
CA GLU A 480 52.08 76.43 -19.66
C GLU A 480 51.23 76.17 -20.93
N SER A 481 50.03 75.62 -20.67
CA SER A 481 48.86 75.47 -21.56
C SER A 481 49.07 74.54 -22.78
N LEU A 482 48.23 73.55 -23.06
CA LEU A 482 46.76 73.66 -23.17
C LEU A 482 46.09 72.28 -23.02
N CYS A 483 45.03 72.22 -22.21
CA CYS A 483 44.01 71.15 -22.11
C CYS A 483 44.40 69.70 -22.49
N ALA A 484 44.92 68.94 -21.51
CA ALA A 484 44.59 67.52 -21.45
C ALA A 484 43.09 67.41 -21.11
N SER A 485 42.24 67.06 -22.08
CA SER A 485 40.82 66.83 -21.84
C SER A 485 40.67 65.66 -20.86
N LEU A 486 40.20 65.93 -19.64
CA LEU A 486 39.73 64.90 -18.73
C LEU A 486 38.73 64.03 -19.49
N ALA A 487 38.98 62.71 -19.53
CA ALA A 487 38.01 61.78 -20.05
C ALA A 487 36.72 61.93 -19.21
N PRO A 488 35.54 62.07 -19.85
CA PRO A 488 34.32 62.36 -19.11
C PRO A 488 34.03 61.26 -18.08
N PRO A 489 33.46 61.62 -16.92
CA PRO A 489 33.10 60.65 -15.90
C PRO A 489 32.28 59.50 -16.51
N SER A 490 32.62 58.27 -16.14
CA SER A 490 31.98 57.07 -16.65
C SER A 490 32.05 55.96 -15.61
N VAL A 491 31.13 55.01 -15.73
CA VAL A 491 31.05 53.86 -14.84
C VAL A 491 30.92 52.59 -15.67
N SER A 492 31.48 51.49 -15.19
CA SER A 492 31.34 50.16 -15.80
C SER A 492 31.14 49.09 -14.72
N ASN A 493 30.88 47.84 -15.12
CA ASN A 493 30.62 46.72 -14.21
C ASN A 493 29.50 46.97 -13.19
N VAL A 494 28.53 47.84 -13.54
CA VAL A 494 27.41 48.18 -12.66
C VAL A 494 26.54 46.94 -12.44
N LYS A 495 26.40 46.54 -11.18
CA LYS A 495 25.67 45.35 -10.76
C LYS A 495 24.97 45.58 -9.42
N ILE A 496 23.87 44.88 -9.20
CA ILE A 496 23.21 44.78 -7.91
C ILE A 496 23.79 43.58 -7.16
N VAL A 497 24.06 43.76 -5.86
CA VAL A 497 24.58 42.75 -4.94
C VAL A 497 23.58 42.56 -3.81
N GLY A 498 23.25 41.31 -3.50
CA GLY A 498 22.20 40.93 -2.55
C GLY A 498 21.02 40.25 -3.25
N ASP A 499 20.28 39.44 -2.49
CA ASP A 499 19.16 38.67 -3.03
C ASP A 499 17.92 39.54 -3.23
N ALA A 500 17.23 39.36 -4.36
CA ALA A 500 15.99 40.05 -4.69
C ALA A 500 14.80 39.43 -3.93
N VAL A 501 14.76 39.63 -2.60
CA VAL A 501 13.74 39.10 -1.69
C VAL A 501 13.20 40.22 -0.79
N GLU A 502 11.88 40.25 -0.57
CA GLU A 502 11.20 41.18 0.35
C GLU A 502 11.92 41.30 1.71
N GLY A 503 12.17 42.52 2.15
CA GLY A 503 12.86 42.83 3.42
C GLY A 503 14.39 42.80 3.37
N ILE A 504 15.01 42.36 2.27
CA ILE A 504 16.48 42.37 2.10
C ILE A 504 16.95 43.73 1.56
N THR A 505 18.07 44.23 2.09
CA THR A 505 18.77 45.40 1.53
C THR A 505 19.73 44.95 0.43
N ILE A 506 19.44 45.38 -0.79
CA ILE A 506 20.30 45.20 -1.97
C ILE A 506 21.17 46.44 -2.19
N LYS A 507 22.36 46.24 -2.77
CA LYS A 507 23.37 47.28 -2.97
C LYS A 507 23.83 47.36 -4.43
N GLY A 508 23.69 48.54 -5.03
CA GLY A 508 24.27 48.85 -6.33
C GLY A 508 25.75 49.16 -6.19
N VAL A 509 26.59 48.53 -7.01
CA VAL A 509 28.05 48.79 -7.08
C VAL A 509 28.46 48.92 -8.54
N GLY A 510 29.53 49.69 -8.80
CA GLY A 510 30.10 49.88 -10.14
C GLY A 510 31.48 50.52 -10.05
N ASP A 511 32.29 50.33 -11.08
CA ASP A 511 33.67 50.80 -11.16
C ASP A 511 33.71 52.18 -11.86
N TYR A 512 34.15 53.22 -11.14
CA TYR A 512 34.22 54.61 -11.62
C TYR A 512 35.51 54.91 -12.40
N PHE A 513 35.38 55.70 -13.48
CA PHE A 513 36.47 56.19 -14.33
C PHE A 513 36.27 57.68 -14.67
N GLY A 514 37.36 58.40 -14.97
CA GLY A 514 37.31 59.84 -15.31
C GLY A 514 37.77 60.77 -14.19
N GLY A 515 38.92 60.47 -13.56
CA GLY A 515 39.55 61.33 -12.54
C GLY A 515 39.26 60.92 -11.10
N ARG A 516 39.21 61.88 -10.18
CA ARG A 516 38.73 61.67 -8.81
C ARG A 516 37.19 61.72 -8.82
N GLU A 517 36.54 60.73 -8.21
CA GLU A 517 35.09 60.74 -8.05
C GLU A 517 34.64 61.89 -7.13
N GLY A 518 33.55 62.54 -7.50
CA GLY A 518 32.81 63.53 -6.72
C GLY A 518 31.57 62.91 -6.06
N PRO A 519 30.52 63.72 -5.78
CA PRO A 519 29.28 63.20 -5.21
C PRO A 519 28.39 62.57 -6.31
N SER A 520 28.74 61.38 -6.79
CA SER A 520 27.92 60.61 -7.74
C SER A 520 26.48 60.40 -7.24
N LYS A 521 25.51 60.39 -8.16
CA LYS A 521 24.09 60.18 -7.83
C LYS A 521 23.68 58.74 -8.08
N PHE A 522 22.79 58.25 -7.23
CA PHE A 522 22.25 56.90 -7.27
C PHE A 522 20.72 56.96 -7.23
N GLU A 523 20.06 56.19 -8.08
CA GLU A 523 18.61 56.11 -8.16
C GLU A 523 18.17 54.65 -8.22
N TRP A 524 17.06 54.33 -7.56
CA TRP A 524 16.40 53.04 -7.58
C TRP A 524 15.00 53.21 -8.18
N LEU A 525 14.73 52.46 -9.23
CA LEU A 525 13.52 52.52 -10.03
C LEU A 525 12.80 51.16 -9.96
N ARG A 526 11.51 51.12 -9.62
CA ARG A 526 10.69 49.92 -9.72
C ARG A 526 9.94 49.88 -11.04
N GLU A 527 9.89 48.74 -11.69
CA GLU A 527 9.04 48.51 -12.86
C GLU A 527 7.55 48.40 -12.45
N SER A 528 6.68 49.22 -13.04
CA SER A 528 5.25 49.24 -12.75
C SER A 528 4.52 48.11 -13.49
N MET A 529 3.93 47.18 -12.72
CA MET A 529 3.13 46.05 -13.23
C MET A 529 1.97 46.46 -14.15
N ASP A 530 1.39 47.65 -13.93
CA ASP A 530 0.21 48.13 -14.68
C ASP A 530 0.56 48.88 -15.98
N SER A 531 1.81 49.35 -16.13
CA SER A 531 2.17 50.31 -17.18
C SER A 531 3.51 50.07 -17.88
N GLY A 532 4.36 49.18 -17.36
CA GLY A 532 5.75 49.01 -17.82
C GLY A 532 6.65 50.23 -17.58
N GLY A 533 6.15 51.26 -16.89
CA GLY A 533 6.90 52.47 -16.57
C GLY A 533 7.82 52.28 -15.36
N LEU A 534 8.96 52.97 -15.37
CA LEU A 534 9.90 52.98 -14.24
C LEU A 534 9.50 54.07 -13.22
N LEU A 535 9.19 53.66 -11.99
CA LEU A 535 8.82 54.51 -10.85
C LEU A 535 10.02 54.70 -9.92
N LEU A 536 10.43 55.94 -9.63
CA LEU A 536 11.47 56.22 -8.66
C LEU A 536 11.02 55.86 -7.24
N VAL A 537 11.71 54.91 -6.61
CA VAL A 537 11.43 54.40 -5.25
C VAL A 537 12.46 54.82 -4.20
N SER A 538 13.70 55.14 -4.61
CA SER A 538 14.72 55.73 -3.73
C SER A 538 15.77 56.50 -4.53
N ALA A 539 16.39 57.51 -3.93
CA ALA A 539 17.45 58.32 -4.55
C ALA A 539 18.49 58.79 -3.52
N GLY A 540 19.73 59.00 -3.97
CA GLY A 540 20.84 59.48 -3.14
C GLY A 540 21.57 58.41 -2.33
N THR A 541 21.23 57.13 -2.50
CA THR A 541 21.86 55.99 -1.78
C THR A 541 22.14 54.83 -2.74
N SER A 542 23.32 54.20 -2.58
CA SER A 542 23.68 52.97 -3.29
C SER A 542 23.03 51.72 -2.69
N GLU A 543 22.22 51.85 -1.63
CA GLU A 543 21.55 50.75 -0.91
C GLU A 543 20.03 50.98 -0.86
N TYR A 544 19.25 49.92 -1.09
CA TYR A 544 17.79 49.95 -1.09
C TYR A 544 17.22 48.69 -0.42
N THR A 545 16.29 48.86 0.51
CA THR A 545 15.58 47.75 1.17
C THR A 545 14.32 47.44 0.40
N LEU A 546 14.19 46.19 -0.06
CA LEU A 546 13.05 45.71 -0.82
C LEU A 546 11.79 45.67 0.04
N THR A 547 10.72 46.27 -0.48
CA THR A 547 9.42 46.41 0.19
C THR A 547 8.41 45.39 -0.35
N LYS A 548 7.27 45.24 0.33
CA LYS A 548 6.19 44.35 -0.12
C LYS A 548 5.70 44.72 -1.52
N GLU A 549 5.70 46.02 -1.82
CA GLU A 549 5.26 46.59 -3.07
C GLU A 549 6.28 46.42 -4.22
N ASP A 550 7.51 45.95 -3.93
CA ASP A 550 8.47 45.51 -4.96
C ASP A 550 8.20 44.07 -5.44
N VAL A 551 7.51 43.24 -4.64
CA VAL A 551 7.30 41.81 -4.91
C VAL A 551 6.57 41.59 -6.25
N GLY A 552 7.11 40.69 -7.08
CA GLY A 552 6.62 40.43 -8.42
C GLY A 552 7.08 41.42 -9.50
N SER A 553 7.74 42.52 -9.11
CA SER A 553 8.32 43.51 -10.03
C SER A 553 9.86 43.37 -10.09
N CYS A 554 10.49 43.98 -11.11
CA CYS A 554 11.93 44.17 -11.14
C CYS A 554 12.32 45.54 -10.58
N VAL A 555 13.50 45.65 -9.96
CA VAL A 555 14.05 46.93 -9.49
C VAL A 555 15.35 47.23 -10.23
N ALA A 556 15.43 48.38 -10.89
CA ALA A 556 16.61 48.87 -11.58
C ALA A 556 17.40 49.86 -10.71
N PHE A 557 18.71 49.66 -10.67
CA PHE A 557 19.68 50.60 -10.07
C PHE A 557 20.31 51.45 -11.18
N VAL A 558 20.33 52.76 -11.00
CA VAL A 558 20.97 53.73 -11.90
C VAL A 558 22.12 54.42 -11.19
N TYR A 559 23.31 54.31 -11.77
CA TYR A 559 24.52 55.01 -11.35
C TYR A 559 24.74 56.19 -12.30
N ILE A 560 24.78 57.41 -11.76
CA ILE A 560 25.14 58.65 -12.49
C ILE A 560 26.50 59.13 -11.96
N PRO A 561 27.61 58.86 -12.66
CA PRO A 561 28.95 59.20 -12.18
C PRO A 561 29.20 60.70 -12.26
N ILE A 562 29.75 61.28 -11.19
CA ILE A 562 30.10 62.71 -11.12
C ILE A 562 31.56 62.83 -10.71
N ASN A 563 32.35 63.65 -11.42
CA ASN A 563 33.75 63.88 -11.04
C ASN A 563 33.88 64.95 -9.93
N PHE A 564 35.06 65.08 -9.33
CA PHE A 564 35.32 66.05 -8.26
C PHE A 564 35.11 67.52 -8.68
N GLU A 565 35.10 67.82 -9.98
CA GLU A 565 34.82 69.16 -10.54
C GLU A 565 33.32 69.40 -10.78
N GLY A 566 32.46 68.41 -10.49
CA GLY A 566 31.00 68.50 -10.63
C GLY A 566 30.47 68.19 -12.04
N GLN A 567 31.30 67.69 -12.94
CA GLN A 567 30.87 67.26 -14.28
C GLN A 567 30.12 65.93 -14.17
N GLU A 568 28.92 65.86 -14.76
CA GLU A 568 28.13 64.62 -14.84
C GLU A 568 28.55 63.78 -16.06
N GLY A 569 28.61 62.47 -15.83
CA GLY A 569 28.98 61.47 -16.82
C GLY A 569 27.79 60.75 -17.43
N LYS A 570 28.05 59.81 -18.34
CA LYS A 570 26.99 58.96 -18.88
C LYS A 570 26.50 57.99 -17.80
N SER A 571 25.20 58.02 -17.51
CA SER A 571 24.56 57.09 -16.58
C SER A 571 24.57 55.65 -17.10
N MET A 572 24.55 54.70 -16.17
CA MET A 572 24.39 53.27 -16.46
C MET A 572 23.37 52.66 -15.52
N SER A 573 22.50 51.81 -16.07
CA SER A 573 21.43 51.13 -15.33
C SER A 573 21.56 49.61 -15.40
N VAL A 574 21.25 48.93 -14.31
CA VAL A 574 21.16 47.46 -14.24
C VAL A 574 19.88 47.05 -13.50
N THR A 575 19.22 46.00 -13.97
CA THR A 575 17.95 45.53 -13.41
C THR A 575 18.16 44.27 -12.58
N SER A 576 17.49 44.16 -11.43
CA SER A 576 17.45 42.95 -10.61
C SER A 576 16.69 41.83 -11.32
N SER A 577 16.79 40.59 -10.80
CA SER A 577 15.72 39.62 -11.04
C SER A 577 14.42 40.10 -10.41
N VAL A 578 13.28 39.54 -10.84
CA VAL A 578 11.97 39.72 -10.19
C VAL A 578 12.09 39.48 -8.68
N VAL A 579 11.58 40.42 -7.88
CA VAL A 579 11.65 40.36 -6.42
C VAL A 579 10.69 39.30 -5.91
N LYS A 580 11.21 38.35 -5.13
CA LYS A 580 10.46 37.26 -4.52
C LYS A 580 9.92 37.68 -3.15
N GLN A 581 8.81 37.06 -2.75
CA GLN A 581 8.28 37.18 -1.38
C GLN A 581 9.26 36.57 -0.37
N ALA A 582 9.29 37.11 0.85
CA ALA A 582 10.06 36.52 1.94
C ALA A 582 9.50 35.14 2.34
N PRO A 583 10.34 34.16 2.75
CA PRO A 583 9.86 32.88 3.26
C PRO A 583 8.92 33.05 4.46
N PRO A 584 7.85 32.25 4.59
CA PRO A 584 6.86 32.42 5.63
C PRO A 584 7.43 32.01 7.00
N LYS A 585 7.24 32.84 8.03
CA LYS A 585 7.77 32.66 9.38
C LYS A 585 6.66 32.61 10.41
N VAL A 586 6.65 31.57 11.24
CA VAL A 586 5.68 31.42 12.34
C VAL A 586 6.24 31.90 13.68
N THR A 587 5.40 32.53 14.49
CA THR A 587 5.68 32.95 15.86
C THR A 587 4.52 32.56 16.80
N ASN A 588 4.74 32.64 18.12
CA ASN A 588 3.71 32.36 19.13
C ASN A 588 3.01 30.99 18.99
N VAL A 589 3.76 29.94 18.61
CA VAL A 589 3.20 28.60 18.41
C VAL A 589 2.72 28.01 19.75
N LYS A 590 1.48 27.52 19.80
CA LYS A 590 0.84 26.96 21.00
C LYS A 590 -0.04 25.74 20.68
N ILE A 591 -0.02 24.74 21.54
CA ILE A 591 -0.98 23.62 21.54
C ILE A 591 -2.20 24.02 22.39
N ILE A 592 -3.40 23.84 21.84
CA ILE A 592 -4.69 24.18 22.47
C ILE A 592 -5.60 22.96 22.47
N GLY A 593 -6.21 22.65 23.62
CA GLY A 593 -7.19 21.57 23.80
C GLY A 593 -6.93 20.79 25.09
N GLU A 594 -7.76 19.78 25.38
CA GLU A 594 -7.53 18.90 26.54
C GLU A 594 -6.45 17.86 26.23
N LEU A 595 -5.41 17.80 27.08
CA LEU A 595 -4.33 16.81 27.01
C LEU A 595 -4.77 15.49 27.67
N ARG A 596 -5.81 14.89 27.10
CA ARG A 596 -6.40 13.61 27.53
C ARG A 596 -6.51 12.67 26.35
N GLU A 597 -6.48 11.37 26.62
CA GLU A 597 -6.80 10.34 25.63
C GLU A 597 -8.06 10.70 24.81
N ASN A 598 -8.04 10.43 23.50
CA ASN A 598 -9.11 10.69 22.52
C ASN A 598 -9.55 12.17 22.37
N SER A 599 -9.02 13.09 23.17
CA SER A 599 -9.34 14.52 23.08
C SER A 599 -8.71 15.16 21.85
N LYS A 600 -9.39 16.15 21.27
CA LYS A 600 -8.89 16.91 20.12
C LYS A 600 -7.99 18.05 20.61
N VAL A 601 -6.74 18.08 20.16
CA VAL A 601 -5.84 19.21 20.34
C VAL A 601 -5.43 19.81 19.00
N THR A 602 -5.12 21.10 19.00
CA THR A 602 -4.86 21.92 17.81
C THR A 602 -3.62 22.78 18.05
N ALA A 603 -2.66 22.74 17.13
CA ALA A 603 -1.53 23.65 17.12
C ALA A 603 -1.91 24.93 16.37
N THR A 604 -1.62 26.07 16.99
CA THR A 604 -1.88 27.41 16.47
C THR A 604 -0.58 28.21 16.47
N GLY A 605 -0.48 29.24 15.64
CA GLY A 605 0.68 30.12 15.55
C GLY A 605 0.38 31.29 14.60
N ILE A 606 1.12 32.38 14.74
CA ILE A 606 0.97 33.60 13.90
C ILE A 606 1.99 33.54 12.78
N VAL A 607 1.53 33.41 11.54
CA VAL A 607 2.39 33.39 10.34
C VAL A 607 2.58 34.81 9.80
N THR A 608 3.80 35.12 9.37
CA THR A 608 4.27 36.41 8.83
C THR A 608 5.18 36.15 7.62
N GLY A 609 5.40 37.12 6.74
CA GLY A 609 6.17 36.89 5.49
C GLY A 609 5.31 36.19 4.42
N GLY A 610 4.37 36.93 3.85
CA GLY A 610 3.38 36.42 2.89
C GLY A 610 1.97 36.22 3.47
N THR A 611 1.04 35.82 2.59
CA THR A 611 -0.33 35.43 2.98
C THR A 611 -0.34 34.06 3.67
N GLU A 612 -1.22 33.85 4.66
CA GLU A 612 -1.28 32.55 5.35
C GLU A 612 -1.84 31.45 4.42
N GLY A 613 -1.00 30.46 4.11
CA GLY A 613 -1.41 29.22 3.44
C GLY A 613 -1.76 28.09 4.42
N SER A 614 -1.99 26.89 3.87
CA SER A 614 -2.41 25.68 4.60
C SER A 614 -1.29 25.05 5.45
N SER A 615 -0.70 25.84 6.35
CA SER A 615 0.48 25.50 7.17
C SER A 615 0.37 24.12 7.85
N ARG A 616 1.47 23.37 7.80
CA ARG A 616 1.57 21.95 8.12
C ARG A 616 1.99 21.74 9.58
N VAL A 617 1.43 20.73 10.24
CA VAL A 617 1.81 20.36 11.61
C VAL A 617 2.00 18.86 11.72
N GLN A 618 3.15 18.43 12.24
CA GLN A 618 3.48 17.05 12.55
C GLN A 618 3.55 16.85 14.06
N TRP A 619 3.00 15.74 14.55
CA TRP A 619 2.82 15.47 15.98
C TRP A 619 3.72 14.33 16.45
N TYR A 620 4.37 14.55 17.59
CA TYR A 620 5.33 13.66 18.23
C TYR A 620 5.00 13.53 19.72
N LYS A 621 5.59 12.52 20.37
CA LYS A 621 5.62 12.34 21.81
C LYS A 621 7.06 12.25 22.31
N THR A 622 7.26 12.61 23.58
CA THR A 622 8.52 12.38 24.30
C THR A 622 8.24 12.08 25.78
N HIS A 623 9.15 11.38 26.42
CA HIS A 623 9.13 11.14 27.86
C HIS A 623 9.55 12.36 28.69
N SER A 624 10.23 13.35 28.09
CA SER A 624 10.72 14.54 28.79
C SER A 624 9.73 15.72 28.68
N SER A 625 9.72 16.58 29.70
CA SER A 625 9.08 17.91 29.62
C SER A 625 9.95 18.94 28.89
N THR A 626 11.20 18.61 28.56
CA THR A 626 12.10 19.44 27.76
C THR A 626 12.11 18.97 26.31
N LEU A 627 12.10 19.91 25.36
CA LEU A 627 12.27 19.60 23.94
C LEU A 627 13.72 19.15 23.66
N ASP A 628 13.88 17.89 23.25
CA ASP A 628 15.08 17.35 22.61
C ASP A 628 14.65 16.67 21.31
N GLU A 629 15.15 17.16 20.17
CA GLU A 629 14.72 16.69 18.85
C GLU A 629 15.14 15.25 18.56
N ASN A 630 16.18 14.74 19.24
CA ASN A 630 16.71 13.39 19.03
C ASN A 630 15.90 12.29 19.75
N SER A 631 15.04 12.66 20.71
CA SER A 631 14.20 11.73 21.49
C SER A 631 12.70 11.86 21.19
N LEU A 632 12.34 12.41 20.02
CA LEU A 632 10.96 12.53 19.55
C LEU A 632 10.48 11.27 18.82
N GLU A 633 9.46 10.60 19.37
CA GLU A 633 8.75 9.52 18.66
C GLU A 633 7.53 10.09 17.92
N ALA A 634 7.33 9.76 16.66
CA ALA A 634 6.17 10.25 15.90
C ALA A 634 4.85 9.63 16.42
N LEU A 635 3.85 10.46 16.70
CA LEU A 635 2.50 10.02 17.11
C LEU A 635 1.59 9.65 15.94
N SER A 636 1.94 10.08 14.74
CA SER A 636 1.29 9.67 13.49
C SER A 636 2.31 9.63 12.37
N THR A 637 2.28 8.57 11.59
CA THR A 637 3.15 8.36 10.42
C THR A 637 2.65 9.07 9.15
N SER A 638 1.49 9.74 9.19
CA SER A 638 0.81 10.20 7.96
C SER A 638 0.00 11.50 8.06
N LYS A 639 -0.58 11.86 9.23
CA LYS A 639 -1.48 13.02 9.31
C LYS A 639 -0.74 14.32 9.64
N ILE A 640 -0.31 15.02 8.59
CA ILE A 640 0.13 16.40 8.68
C ILE A 640 -1.10 17.31 8.78
N ALA A 641 -1.49 17.68 10.01
CA ALA A 641 -2.73 18.41 10.26
C ALA A 641 -2.60 19.32 11.48
N LYS A 642 -3.08 20.58 11.38
CA LYS A 642 -3.12 21.54 12.50
C LYS A 642 -3.86 21.01 13.73
N ALA A 643 -4.72 19.99 13.62
CA ALA A 643 -5.39 19.34 14.75
C ALA A 643 -5.34 17.80 14.65
N PHE A 644 -5.23 17.13 15.81
CA PHE A 644 -5.33 15.67 15.92
C PHE A 644 -6.10 15.24 17.17
N ARG A 645 -6.54 13.98 17.22
CA ARG A 645 -7.04 13.33 18.45
C ARG A 645 -5.92 12.51 19.06
N ILE A 646 -5.73 12.65 20.37
CA ILE A 646 -4.64 12.01 21.10
C ILE A 646 -4.88 10.47 21.16
N PRO A 647 -3.98 9.64 20.61
CA PRO A 647 -4.12 8.18 20.65
C PRO A 647 -3.70 7.61 22.01
N LEU A 648 -4.15 6.39 22.33
CA LEU A 648 -3.77 5.66 23.55
C LEU A 648 -2.25 5.57 23.74
N GLY A 649 -1.48 5.32 22.67
CA GLY A 649 -0.01 5.27 22.71
C GLY A 649 0.72 6.59 23.02
N ALA A 650 -0.01 7.68 23.24
CA ALA A 650 0.50 8.97 23.72
C ALA A 650 0.28 9.20 25.23
N VAL A 651 -0.53 8.37 25.88
CA VAL A 651 -0.88 8.50 27.31
C VAL A 651 0.37 8.37 28.17
N GLY A 652 0.56 9.29 29.12
CA GLY A 652 1.76 9.37 29.96
C GLY A 652 2.98 10.05 29.30
N TYR A 653 2.89 10.48 28.04
CA TYR A 653 3.93 11.23 27.34
C TYR A 653 3.56 12.72 27.19
N TYR A 654 4.56 13.57 26.98
CA TYR A 654 4.38 14.96 26.54
C TYR A 654 4.16 14.99 25.02
N ILE A 655 3.30 15.89 24.55
CA ILE A 655 2.98 16.07 23.13
C ILE A 655 3.87 17.17 22.56
N VAL A 656 4.52 16.92 21.43
CA VAL A 656 5.31 17.91 20.68
C VAL A 656 4.68 18.14 19.31
N ALA A 657 4.49 19.40 18.94
CA ALA A 657 4.01 19.81 17.63
C ALA A 657 5.12 20.53 16.86
N LYS A 658 5.50 20.00 15.70
CA LYS A 658 6.38 20.65 14.72
C LYS A 658 5.51 21.40 13.72
N PHE A 659 5.50 22.73 13.82
CA PHE A 659 4.71 23.62 12.96
C PHE A 659 5.59 24.12 11.81
N ILE A 660 5.16 23.90 10.57
CA ILE A 660 5.82 24.34 9.34
C ILE A 660 4.90 25.38 8.67
N PRO A 661 5.24 26.67 8.70
CA PRO A 661 4.49 27.70 7.99
C PRO A 661 4.61 27.48 6.48
N MET A 662 3.52 27.74 5.74
CA MET A 662 3.53 27.70 4.28
C MET A 662 2.71 28.83 3.67
N THR A 663 3.11 29.30 2.48
CA THR A 663 2.32 30.20 1.63
C THR A 663 1.22 29.43 0.88
N PRO A 664 0.22 30.10 0.27
CA PRO A 664 -0.75 29.48 -0.63
C PRO A 664 -0.09 28.80 -1.84
N ASP A 665 1.03 29.35 -2.31
CA ASP A 665 1.79 28.88 -3.47
C ASP A 665 2.66 27.63 -3.18
N GLY A 666 2.76 27.25 -1.89
CA GLY A 666 3.37 25.99 -1.46
C GLY A 666 4.78 26.12 -0.87
N ASP A 667 5.36 27.33 -0.83
CA ASP A 667 6.66 27.56 -0.22
C ASP A 667 6.62 27.31 1.29
N SER A 668 7.58 26.54 1.80
CA SER A 668 7.69 26.19 3.22
C SER A 668 8.77 27.00 3.92
N GLY A 669 8.45 27.56 5.10
CA GLY A 669 9.43 28.20 5.97
C GLY A 669 10.03 27.28 7.03
N GLU A 670 10.84 27.88 7.90
CA GLU A 670 11.54 27.14 8.98
C GLU A 670 10.54 26.51 9.97
N PRO A 671 10.77 25.25 10.40
CA PRO A 671 9.92 24.59 11.38
C PRO A 671 10.12 25.18 12.78
N VAL A 672 9.02 25.34 13.51
CA VAL A 672 9.03 25.72 14.94
C VAL A 672 8.38 24.61 15.76
N PHE A 673 9.06 24.17 16.80
CA PHE A 673 8.55 23.16 17.73
C PHE A 673 7.91 23.80 18.97
N VAL A 674 6.85 23.18 19.47
CA VAL A 674 6.25 23.48 20.78
C VAL A 674 5.94 22.17 21.51
N ILE A 675 6.15 22.13 22.83
CA ILE A 675 5.85 20.99 23.71
C ILE A 675 4.65 21.32 24.61
N SER A 676 3.89 20.31 25.02
CA SER A 676 2.83 20.46 26.02
C SER A 676 3.41 20.75 27.41
N ASP A 677 2.65 21.49 28.21
CA ASP A 677 2.98 21.85 29.60
C ASP A 677 2.91 20.65 30.57
N LYS A 678 2.06 19.68 30.25
CA LYS A 678 1.91 18.41 30.99
C LYS A 678 1.89 17.20 30.05
N ALA A 679 2.12 16.03 30.63
CA ALA A 679 1.90 14.75 29.96
C ALA A 679 0.40 14.47 29.77
N VAL A 680 0.06 13.60 28.80
CA VAL A 680 -1.32 13.20 28.51
C VAL A 680 -1.91 12.38 29.66
N GLU A 681 -3.06 12.83 30.15
CA GLU A 681 -3.88 12.14 31.15
C GLU A 681 -4.66 10.95 30.55
N THR A 682 -4.79 9.87 31.31
CA THR A 682 -5.73 8.78 31.02
C THR A 682 -7.19 9.25 31.18
N LEU A 683 -8.09 8.76 30.34
CA LEU A 683 -9.53 8.84 30.64
C LEU A 683 -9.92 7.80 31.72
N PRO A 684 -10.97 8.06 32.52
CA PRO A 684 -11.46 7.08 33.48
C PRO A 684 -12.01 5.84 32.76
N PRO A 685 -11.77 4.63 33.30
CA PRO A 685 -12.29 3.38 32.72
C PRO A 685 -13.82 3.44 32.61
N SER A 686 -14.35 3.18 31.42
CA SER A 686 -15.79 3.18 31.16
C SER A 686 -16.13 2.32 29.94
N LEU A 687 -17.43 2.07 29.73
CA LEU A 687 -17.92 1.23 28.64
C LEU A 687 -18.70 2.06 27.61
N ASN A 688 -18.17 2.15 26.40
CA ASN A 688 -18.80 2.80 25.25
C ASN A 688 -20.11 2.10 24.86
N PHE A 689 -20.08 0.76 24.79
CA PHE A 689 -21.26 -0.08 24.62
C PHE A 689 -21.17 -1.35 25.47
N LEU A 690 -22.32 -1.99 25.72
CA LEU A 690 -22.46 -3.24 26.45
C LEU A 690 -23.71 -3.99 25.92
N SER A 691 -23.58 -5.26 25.57
CA SER A 691 -24.63 -6.05 24.89
C SER A 691 -24.52 -7.55 25.17
N ILE A 692 -25.62 -8.29 25.01
CA ILE A 692 -25.67 -9.76 25.05
C ILE A 692 -26.11 -10.27 23.67
N ILE A 693 -25.33 -11.17 23.08
CA ILE A 693 -25.58 -11.77 21.77
C ILE A 693 -25.51 -13.29 21.93
N GLY A 694 -26.47 -14.03 21.41
CA GLY A 694 -26.47 -15.49 21.47
C GLY A 694 -27.82 -16.10 21.18
N ASP A 695 -27.90 -17.42 21.29
CA ASP A 695 -29.16 -18.15 21.18
C ASP A 695 -29.83 -18.28 22.54
N TYR A 696 -31.11 -17.89 22.64
CA TYR A 696 -31.90 -17.89 23.87
C TYR A 696 -32.66 -19.23 24.07
N ASN A 697 -32.11 -20.35 23.60
CA ASN A 697 -32.66 -21.69 23.80
C ASN A 697 -31.91 -22.46 24.91
N GLU A 698 -32.54 -23.48 25.50
CA GLU A 698 -31.87 -24.48 26.35
C GLU A 698 -30.60 -25.04 25.68
N ASP A 699 -29.52 -25.20 26.44
CA ASP A 699 -28.15 -25.51 25.97
C ASP A 699 -27.48 -24.46 25.04
N GLY A 700 -28.19 -23.39 24.67
CA GLY A 700 -27.64 -22.25 23.93
C GLY A 700 -26.56 -21.49 24.69
N ILE A 701 -25.78 -20.69 23.95
CA ILE A 701 -24.68 -19.88 24.52
C ILE A 701 -24.99 -18.40 24.32
N LEU A 702 -25.09 -17.67 25.43
CA LEU A 702 -25.09 -16.21 25.45
C LEU A 702 -23.66 -15.72 25.62
N THR A 703 -23.26 -14.75 24.80
CA THR A 703 -21.94 -14.08 24.84
C THR A 703 -22.14 -12.60 25.08
N ALA A 704 -21.47 -12.05 26.09
CA ALA A 704 -21.44 -10.63 26.34
C ALA A 704 -20.36 -9.93 25.50
N SER A 705 -20.67 -8.75 24.96
CA SER A 705 -19.74 -7.92 24.20
C SER A 705 -19.83 -6.47 24.66
N TYR A 706 -18.67 -5.85 24.86
CA TYR A 706 -18.54 -4.47 25.32
C TYR A 706 -17.34 -3.77 24.65
N GLY A 707 -17.37 -2.44 24.65
CA GLY A 707 -16.26 -1.61 24.20
C GLY A 707 -15.66 -0.83 25.36
N TYR A 708 -14.49 -1.24 25.83
CA TYR A 708 -13.73 -0.53 26.86
C TYR A 708 -13.16 0.80 26.31
N VAL A 709 -13.16 1.84 27.14
CA VAL A 709 -12.43 3.10 26.92
C VAL A 709 -11.82 3.60 28.23
N GLY A 710 -10.69 4.30 28.17
CA GLY A 710 -9.99 4.84 29.34
C GLY A 710 -8.70 4.10 29.67
N GLY A 711 -7.66 4.27 28.86
CA GLY A 711 -6.35 3.65 29.03
C GLY A 711 -6.26 2.20 28.56
N HIS A 712 -5.34 1.44 29.15
CA HIS A 712 -5.20 0.01 28.89
C HIS A 712 -6.13 -0.79 29.81
N GLU A 713 -6.93 -1.69 29.24
CA GLU A 713 -7.84 -2.53 30.03
C GLU A 713 -7.06 -3.52 30.91
N GLY A 714 -7.40 -3.55 32.19
CA GLY A 714 -6.88 -4.48 33.18
C GLY A 714 -7.83 -5.68 33.38
N LYS A 715 -7.97 -6.13 34.62
CA LYS A 715 -8.85 -7.25 34.97
C LYS A 715 -10.27 -6.76 35.27
N SER A 716 -11.00 -6.36 34.24
CA SER A 716 -12.42 -6.00 34.32
C SER A 716 -13.24 -7.11 34.99
N MET A 717 -14.17 -6.70 35.87
CA MET A 717 -15.00 -7.62 36.64
C MET A 717 -16.35 -7.79 35.96
N TYR A 718 -16.90 -9.00 35.97
CA TYR A 718 -18.18 -9.28 35.32
C TYR A 718 -18.94 -10.42 36.01
N SER A 719 -20.26 -10.44 35.86
CA SER A 719 -21.14 -11.46 36.44
C SER A 719 -22.45 -11.56 35.68
N TRP A 720 -22.99 -12.78 35.60
CA TRP A 720 -24.27 -13.08 34.98
C TRP A 720 -25.36 -13.21 36.05
N TYR A 721 -26.57 -12.75 35.72
CA TYR A 721 -27.73 -12.75 36.61
C TYR A 721 -28.94 -13.35 35.90
N ILE A 722 -29.83 -13.95 36.69
CA ILE A 722 -31.08 -14.54 36.22
C ILE A 722 -32.28 -13.90 36.92
N HIS A 723 -33.31 -13.55 36.14
CA HIS A 723 -34.46 -12.77 36.59
C HIS A 723 -35.75 -13.52 36.24
N GLU A 724 -36.60 -13.78 37.24
CA GLU A 724 -37.89 -14.47 37.04
C GLU A 724 -38.87 -13.63 36.19
N VAL A 725 -38.80 -12.30 36.37
CA VAL A 725 -39.62 -11.30 35.70
C VAL A 725 -38.77 -10.13 35.23
N GLU A 726 -39.27 -9.43 34.21
CA GLU A 726 -38.63 -8.23 33.68
C GLU A 726 -38.65 -7.12 34.73
N GLY A 727 -37.47 -6.61 35.10
CA GLY A 727 -37.32 -5.56 36.12
C GLY A 727 -37.06 -6.04 37.56
N ASP A 728 -36.97 -7.35 37.83
CA ASP A 728 -36.41 -7.84 39.10
C ASP A 728 -34.90 -7.54 39.21
N SER A 729 -34.41 -7.40 40.44
CA SER A 729 -32.99 -7.30 40.81
C SER A 729 -32.12 -8.46 40.29
N GLY A 730 -32.69 -9.67 40.18
CA GLY A 730 -32.02 -10.85 39.65
C GLY A 730 -31.10 -11.56 40.64
N SER A 731 -31.02 -12.87 40.52
CA SER A 731 -30.10 -13.71 41.27
C SER A 731 -28.80 -13.92 40.49
N ARG A 732 -27.64 -13.73 41.13
CA ARG A 732 -26.35 -13.98 40.50
C ARG A 732 -26.15 -15.47 40.23
N ILE A 733 -25.76 -15.83 39.01
CA ILE A 733 -25.51 -17.21 38.59
C ILE A 733 -24.12 -17.65 39.10
N PRO A 734 -24.01 -18.64 39.99
CA PRO A 734 -22.73 -19.07 40.54
C PRO A 734 -21.89 -19.84 39.51
N GLY A 735 -20.56 -19.76 39.64
CA GLY A 735 -19.62 -20.50 38.79
C GLY A 735 -19.36 -19.91 37.39
N VAL A 736 -20.12 -18.89 36.96
CA VAL A 736 -19.95 -18.26 35.64
C VAL A 736 -19.04 -17.04 35.75
N SER A 737 -17.74 -17.23 35.53
CA SER A 737 -16.72 -16.18 35.48
C SER A 737 -16.11 -16.00 34.09
N GLY A 738 -16.91 -16.18 33.03
CA GLY A 738 -16.54 -15.86 31.63
C GLY A 738 -17.46 -14.80 31.01
N LEU A 739 -17.05 -14.27 29.84
CA LEU A 739 -17.91 -13.48 28.95
C LEU A 739 -18.95 -14.33 28.20
N GLN A 740 -19.04 -15.62 28.54
CA GLN A 740 -19.99 -16.56 27.98
C GLN A 740 -20.74 -17.29 29.09
N TYR A 741 -22.04 -17.47 28.87
CA TYR A 741 -22.92 -18.24 29.72
C TYR A 741 -23.64 -19.28 28.87
N ARG A 742 -23.53 -20.55 29.24
CA ARG A 742 -24.33 -21.64 28.67
C ARG A 742 -25.62 -21.76 29.45
N ILE A 743 -26.74 -21.66 28.74
CA ILE A 743 -28.07 -21.71 29.30
C ILE A 743 -28.33 -23.11 29.89
N THR A 744 -28.79 -23.14 31.14
CA THR A 744 -29.17 -24.38 31.83
C THR A 744 -30.70 -24.55 31.85
N LYS A 745 -31.19 -25.75 32.17
CA LYS A 745 -32.62 -26.06 32.20
C LYS A 745 -33.39 -25.16 33.19
N GLU A 746 -32.77 -24.82 34.32
CA GLU A 746 -33.35 -23.98 35.37
C GLU A 746 -33.53 -22.51 34.93
N ALA A 747 -32.96 -22.13 33.80
CA ALA A 747 -33.08 -20.80 33.23
C ALA A 747 -34.27 -20.64 32.27
N ILE A 748 -34.91 -21.74 31.85
CA ILE A 748 -36.04 -21.72 30.92
C ILE A 748 -37.20 -20.87 31.49
N GLY A 749 -37.75 -19.99 30.64
CA GLY A 749 -38.81 -19.05 31.01
C GLY A 749 -38.33 -17.76 31.68
N LYS A 750 -37.04 -17.64 32.03
CA LYS A 750 -36.46 -16.50 32.77
C LYS A 750 -35.69 -15.57 31.83
N PHE A 751 -35.37 -14.37 32.29
CA PHE A 751 -34.46 -13.44 31.61
C PHE A 751 -33.04 -13.57 32.17
N ILE A 752 -32.05 -13.27 31.33
CA ILE A 752 -30.64 -13.20 31.71
C ILE A 752 -30.15 -11.77 31.58
N SER A 753 -29.30 -11.32 32.50
CA SER A 753 -28.56 -10.06 32.35
C SER A 753 -27.07 -10.26 32.60
N PHE A 754 -26.28 -9.32 32.12
CA PHE A 754 -24.83 -9.31 32.28
C PHE A 754 -24.37 -7.97 32.82
N GLN A 755 -23.64 -8.03 33.93
CA GLN A 755 -23.02 -6.90 34.61
C GLN A 755 -21.53 -6.86 34.27
N CYS A 756 -21.03 -5.68 33.92
CA CYS A 756 -19.60 -5.43 33.71
C CYS A 756 -19.18 -4.17 34.47
N THR A 757 -18.08 -4.29 35.21
CA THR A 757 -17.37 -3.18 35.85
C THR A 757 -15.98 -3.11 35.21
N PRO A 758 -15.71 -2.10 34.35
CA PRO A 758 -14.42 -1.98 33.70
C PRO A 758 -13.34 -1.64 34.73
N VAL A 759 -12.17 -2.25 34.59
CA VAL A 759 -11.01 -2.00 35.46
C VAL A 759 -9.79 -1.73 34.58
N ARG A 760 -9.08 -0.65 34.85
CA ARG A 760 -7.86 -0.27 34.15
C ARG A 760 -6.65 -1.05 34.67
N ASP A 761 -5.58 -1.13 33.89
CA ASP A 761 -4.33 -1.83 34.26
C ASP A 761 -3.69 -1.33 35.57
N ASP A 762 -3.81 -0.04 35.87
CA ASP A 762 -3.40 0.58 37.15
C ASP A 762 -4.34 0.28 38.34
N GLY A 763 -5.41 -0.48 38.11
CA GLY A 763 -6.39 -0.88 39.13
C GLY A 763 -7.48 0.14 39.41
N VAL A 764 -7.56 1.26 38.67
CA VAL A 764 -8.71 2.17 38.77
C VAL A 764 -9.96 1.45 38.27
N VAL A 765 -11.04 1.55 39.05
CA VAL A 765 -12.33 0.91 38.79
C VAL A 765 -13.29 1.94 38.21
N GLY A 766 -13.98 1.59 37.13
CA GLY A 766 -14.94 2.43 36.44
C GLY A 766 -16.40 2.14 36.81
N ASP A 767 -17.31 2.89 36.19
CA ASP A 767 -18.75 2.74 36.43
C ASP A 767 -19.26 1.37 35.95
N THR A 768 -19.91 0.65 36.87
CA THR A 768 -20.60 -0.60 36.57
C THR A 768 -21.79 -0.37 35.65
N ARG A 769 -21.90 -1.13 34.56
CA ARG A 769 -23.09 -1.17 33.70
C ARG A 769 -23.68 -2.56 33.63
N ILE A 770 -24.99 -2.64 33.43
CA ILE A 770 -25.76 -3.87 33.26
C ILE A 770 -26.47 -3.78 31.92
N CYS A 771 -26.51 -4.90 31.18
CA CYS A 771 -27.38 -5.06 30.01
C CYS A 771 -28.34 -6.24 30.23
N MET A 772 -29.62 -6.03 29.93
CA MET A 772 -30.62 -7.08 29.92
C MET A 772 -30.59 -7.83 28.59
N GLY A 773 -30.81 -9.15 28.63
CA GLY A 773 -31.09 -9.95 27.46
C GLY A 773 -32.43 -9.57 26.84
N GLN A 774 -32.55 -9.71 25.52
CA GLN A 774 -33.70 -9.23 24.75
C GLN A 774 -34.95 -10.12 24.88
N GLU A 775 -34.76 -11.38 25.28
CA GLU A 775 -35.82 -12.38 25.33
C GLU A 775 -35.74 -13.26 26.59
N ARG A 776 -36.86 -13.93 26.91
CA ARG A 776 -36.87 -15.05 27.85
C ARG A 776 -36.23 -16.27 27.22
N ILE A 777 -35.52 -17.06 28.04
CA ILE A 777 -35.00 -18.36 27.62
C ILE A 777 -36.15 -19.28 27.22
N ARG A 778 -36.03 -19.90 26.04
CA ARG A 778 -36.97 -20.83 25.44
C ARG A 778 -36.52 -22.29 25.71
N PRO A 779 -37.44 -23.24 25.92
CA PRO A 779 -37.08 -24.66 25.97
C PRO A 779 -36.56 -25.12 24.61
N GLY A 780 -35.66 -26.11 24.61
CA GLY A 780 -35.25 -26.77 23.37
C GLY A 780 -36.42 -27.48 22.67
N SER A 781 -36.30 -27.77 21.38
CA SER A 781 -37.30 -28.58 20.69
C SER A 781 -37.40 -29.98 21.32
N PRO A 782 -38.60 -30.47 21.71
CA PRO A 782 -38.77 -31.77 22.35
C PRO A 782 -38.10 -32.91 21.58
N ARG A 783 -37.15 -33.60 22.20
CA ARG A 783 -36.37 -34.70 21.62
C ARG A 783 -36.27 -35.88 22.57
N LEU A 784 -36.34 -37.07 21.98
CA LEU A 784 -36.18 -38.35 22.66
C LEU A 784 -34.73 -38.83 22.43
N LEU A 785 -33.86 -38.63 23.41
CA LEU A 785 -32.42 -38.94 23.30
C LEU A 785 -32.12 -40.44 23.42
N SER A 786 -32.98 -41.20 24.10
CA SER A 786 -32.93 -42.66 24.14
C SER A 786 -34.31 -43.25 24.45
N LEU A 787 -34.52 -44.49 24.00
CA LEU A 787 -35.75 -45.25 24.23
C LEU A 787 -35.40 -46.74 24.32
N HIS A 788 -35.62 -47.34 25.51
CA HIS A 788 -35.35 -48.75 25.76
C HIS A 788 -36.60 -49.44 26.29
N ILE A 789 -36.89 -50.62 25.76
CA ILE A 789 -37.92 -51.51 26.29
C ILE A 789 -37.25 -52.38 27.36
N ILE A 790 -37.69 -52.26 28.60
CA ILE A 790 -37.17 -53.01 29.75
C ILE A 790 -38.22 -54.02 30.20
N GLY A 791 -37.80 -55.27 30.33
CA GLY A 791 -38.65 -56.39 30.74
C GLY A 791 -38.37 -57.62 29.88
N ASN A 792 -38.76 -58.78 30.37
CA ASN A 792 -38.62 -60.02 29.62
C ASN A 792 -39.73 -60.10 28.57
N ALA A 793 -39.44 -60.52 27.34
CA ALA A 793 -40.43 -60.70 26.29
C ALA A 793 -41.20 -62.04 26.45
N VAL A 794 -41.79 -62.26 27.64
CA VAL A 794 -42.50 -63.49 28.02
C VAL A 794 -43.97 -63.16 28.28
N GLU A 795 -44.87 -64.04 27.83
CA GLU A 795 -46.31 -63.91 28.03
C GLU A 795 -46.67 -63.73 29.52
N GLY A 796 -47.58 -62.81 29.81
CA GLY A 796 -47.99 -62.45 31.17
C GLY A 796 -47.04 -61.49 31.92
N THR A 797 -45.89 -61.11 31.35
CA THR A 797 -44.98 -60.14 31.98
C THR A 797 -45.15 -58.72 31.43
N ILE A 798 -44.87 -57.71 32.25
CA ILE A 798 -45.02 -56.29 31.89
C ILE A 798 -43.72 -55.75 31.28
N LEU A 799 -43.80 -55.27 30.04
CA LEU A 799 -42.76 -54.46 29.43
C LEU A 799 -42.93 -52.99 29.83
N ARG A 800 -41.83 -52.35 30.23
CA ARG A 800 -41.74 -50.93 30.57
C ARG A 800 -40.91 -50.20 29.51
N ILE A 801 -41.08 -48.89 29.44
CA ILE A 801 -40.27 -48.01 28.61
C ILE A 801 -39.41 -47.16 29.55
N GLU A 802 -38.09 -47.26 29.40
CA GLU A 802 -37.15 -46.25 29.90
C GLU A 802 -36.77 -45.33 28.75
N LYS A 803 -36.65 -44.04 29.03
CA LYS A 803 -36.34 -43.02 28.02
C LYS A 803 -35.56 -41.87 28.61
N LYS A 804 -34.90 -41.10 27.75
CA LYS A 804 -34.27 -39.83 28.10
C LYS A 804 -34.87 -38.71 27.24
N TYR A 805 -35.48 -37.72 27.90
CA TYR A 805 -36.07 -36.54 27.27
C TYR A 805 -35.07 -35.36 27.22
N TRP A 806 -35.28 -34.44 26.28
CA TRP A 806 -34.63 -33.13 26.17
C TRP A 806 -35.61 -32.13 25.54
N GLY A 807 -35.51 -30.84 25.89
CA GLY A 807 -36.41 -29.79 25.41
C GLY A 807 -37.39 -29.32 26.50
N GLY A 808 -36.87 -28.80 27.60
CA GLY A 808 -37.63 -28.26 28.73
C GLY A 808 -38.20 -29.30 29.69
N GLU A 809 -39.36 -29.00 30.28
CA GLU A 809 -40.10 -29.96 31.10
C GLU A 809 -40.91 -30.93 30.22
N GLU A 810 -40.90 -32.21 30.60
CA GLU A 810 -41.61 -33.25 29.86
C GLU A 810 -43.11 -33.16 30.14
N GLY A 811 -43.92 -32.99 29.08
CA GLY A 811 -45.38 -33.09 29.16
C GLY A 811 -45.90 -34.53 29.06
N ASP A 812 -47.22 -34.68 28.91
CA ASP A 812 -47.91 -35.97 28.81
C ASP A 812 -47.48 -36.77 27.56
N SER A 813 -46.46 -37.60 27.72
CA SER A 813 -45.92 -38.44 26.65
C SER A 813 -46.86 -39.60 26.28
N VAL A 814 -47.20 -39.70 25.00
CA VAL A 814 -48.05 -40.77 24.45
C VAL A 814 -47.19 -41.94 23.95
N TYR A 815 -47.49 -43.16 24.40
CA TYR A 815 -46.80 -44.39 23.99
C TYR A 815 -47.67 -45.23 23.05
N ARG A 816 -47.07 -45.78 22.00
CA ARG A 816 -47.72 -46.73 21.08
C ARG A 816 -46.86 -47.97 20.90
N TRP A 817 -47.37 -49.13 21.32
CA TRP A 817 -46.71 -50.42 21.15
C TRP A 817 -47.09 -51.04 19.80
N LEU A 818 -46.10 -51.50 19.03
CA LEU A 818 -46.28 -52.14 17.73
C LEU A 818 -45.67 -53.54 17.77
N ARG A 819 -46.46 -54.56 17.39
CA ARG A 819 -46.01 -55.96 17.36
C ARG A 819 -45.63 -56.35 15.92
N ILE A 820 -44.38 -56.73 15.71
CA ILE A 820 -43.88 -57.20 14.41
C ILE A 820 -43.93 -58.73 14.39
N LEU A 821 -44.57 -59.31 13.36
CA LEU A 821 -44.53 -60.74 13.05
C LEU A 821 -43.41 -61.00 12.02
N SER A 822 -42.70 -62.13 12.14
CA SER A 822 -41.31 -62.23 11.68
C SER A 822 -41.08 -62.26 10.16
N LEU A 823 -40.15 -61.40 9.73
CA LEU A 823 -39.11 -61.66 8.70
C LEU A 823 -39.54 -62.32 7.38
N PHE A 824 -40.05 -61.49 6.46
CA PHE A 824 -39.47 -61.48 5.10
C PHE A 824 -38.58 -60.25 4.96
N HIS A 825 -37.53 -60.38 4.15
CA HIS A 825 -36.53 -59.33 3.92
C HIS A 825 -37.18 -58.11 3.26
N LEU A 826 -37.35 -57.03 4.02
CA LEU A 826 -37.78 -55.73 3.51
C LEU A 826 -36.88 -54.67 4.14
N ALA A 827 -36.03 -54.08 3.31
CA ALA A 827 -35.33 -52.86 3.66
C ALA A 827 -36.38 -51.76 3.89
N LEU A 828 -36.27 -51.04 5.00
CA LEU A 828 -37.12 -49.89 5.27
C LEU A 828 -36.68 -48.72 4.39
N GLU A 829 -37.33 -48.60 3.23
CA GLU A 829 -37.72 -47.27 2.75
C GLU A 829 -38.66 -46.66 3.81
N CYS A 830 -38.28 -45.52 4.38
CA CYS A 830 -39.22 -44.69 5.14
C CYS A 830 -39.91 -43.71 4.17
N PRO A 831 -41.23 -43.81 3.94
CA PRO A 831 -41.99 -42.79 3.23
C PRO A 831 -42.24 -41.57 4.13
N TYR A 832 -42.24 -40.39 3.52
CA TYR A 832 -42.60 -39.12 4.16
C TYR A 832 -44.02 -39.15 4.76
N PRO A 833 -44.24 -38.57 5.95
CA PRO A 833 -45.57 -38.15 6.37
C PRO A 833 -45.91 -36.81 5.69
N THR A 834 -47.04 -36.77 4.98
CA THR A 834 -47.66 -35.54 4.48
C THR A 834 -48.74 -35.09 5.45
N TRP A 835 -48.59 -33.88 6.00
CA TRP A 835 -49.66 -33.02 6.54
C TRP A 835 -49.22 -31.56 6.34
#